data_AF-A0A955WPB2-F1
#
_entry.id   AF-A0A955WPB2-F1
#
_cell.length_a   1.000
_cell.length_b   1.000
_cell.length_c   1.000
_cell.angle_alpha   90.00
_cell.angle_beta   90.00
_cell.angle_gamma   90.00
#
_symmetry.space_group_name_H-M   'P 1'
#
loop_
_entity.id
_entity.type
_entity.pdbx_description
1 polymer ?
#
loop_
_entity_poly.entity_id
_entity_poly.type
_entity_poly.pdbx_seq_one_letter_code
_entity_poly.pdbx_strand_id
1 'polypeptide(L)'
;MRLATPCLLLALLSLALTACDDDPLTAPDAAGTDAAFDARPPLDAAPDALPLDALPADAAPDALPLDADQRDAVPGDRGVADAFVDHYPLRINELMAKNEGTAVDEFGEVADWIELINIGDSLLNLEGARIDDSLHGPGHPLPGRLLAPGEVIVLWADGQVDQGPWHLPFKLSSEGEDVALWAPDGVMVDHVEMPSLRENEVYARQPDGTGDFVTCDWATPRRANGDQCGPPPPPDIEDEVYAEYDWPEPWPAVPMPLILTELALRPAQFVEVLNVSDAPVALADFQVRLAAQGPGEPWPAREVGAALAWPVERLGPGERVAVSVVAVSFKKLTTDPSFEGVAQLWQTGVADPIDRVDFMAWPEGAALTRVPDTGRHQFCAALTPGAPNDNCDPLPSRPVDAIVGRLRHLRTPGDFAALAEGGVQVGVESVKVVVDLEAGDVTHLLGSRRWDLHYTFVRELIDGDPHLDRCDPNENAFFNAGWRAFSEVNYLQVEGRRYLLGTLEHHGGADLYTLEFAAGDVISPEQIRHAFFVAMQHVIDPLRYAFRPVTGQHQAHARTLEGTLPIVGPNAPFIGQSYQPLTQTVGYGVLTFVPVHELDSAPLGPQSLVVTDQVPNDIALVGGLITESFQTPLAHVNLLSRNRDTPNMALTGARDDPRIAPFFGELVRLDVRAGTFELRVADPAEAAAFWQARRPQGPPLRPRLDESVRGVVPLAGRGLEDLPAVGAKAAGLAELGNVVSQREFCPGHIARPA
;
A
#
# COMPACT_ATOMS: atom_id res chain seq x y z
N MET A 1 58.75 15.88 -40.82
CA MET A 1 58.59 14.42 -40.96
C MET A 1 57.74 13.97 -39.78
N ARG A 2 56.59 13.34 -40.05
CA ARG A 2 55.36 13.22 -39.21
C ARG A 2 54.49 14.49 -39.20
N LEU A 3 53.37 14.41 -39.91
CA LEU A 3 52.27 15.36 -40.14
C LEU A 3 50.98 14.59 -39.75
N ALA A 4 49.91 15.13 -39.16
CA ALA A 4 49.49 16.52 -38.94
C ALA A 4 48.56 16.63 -37.70
N THR A 5 48.90 17.52 -36.76
CA THR A 5 48.22 18.76 -36.30
C THR A 5 46.66 18.90 -36.19
N PRO A 6 46.13 19.87 -35.40
CA PRO A 6 45.23 19.68 -34.25
C PRO A 6 44.13 20.79 -34.16
N CYS A 7 43.84 21.31 -32.94
CA CYS A 7 43.40 22.68 -32.56
C CYS A 7 41.92 22.95 -32.17
N LEU A 8 41.67 23.27 -30.88
CA LEU A 8 41.36 24.62 -30.29
C LEU A 8 40.78 24.39 -28.86
N LEU A 9 41.01 25.16 -27.79
CA LEU A 9 41.76 26.37 -27.48
C LEU A 9 41.93 26.46 -25.94
N LEU A 10 43.03 27.03 -25.45
CA LEU A 10 43.29 27.42 -24.07
C LEU A 10 43.86 28.86 -24.08
N ALA A 11 43.64 29.59 -22.97
CA ALA A 11 44.37 30.78 -22.46
C ALA A 11 43.88 32.20 -22.81
N LEU A 12 43.67 33.00 -21.75
CA LEU A 12 44.49 34.18 -21.31
C LEU A 12 43.98 34.65 -19.91
N LEU A 13 44.77 34.50 -18.82
CA LEU A 13 45.62 35.51 -18.12
C LEU A 13 44.86 36.74 -17.57
N SER A 14 45.12 37.38 -16.42
CA SER A 14 45.95 37.23 -15.20
C SER A 14 45.78 38.54 -14.37
N LEU A 15 46.29 38.56 -13.11
CA LEU A 15 46.50 39.66 -12.13
C LEU A 15 45.41 39.82 -11.05
N ALA A 16 45.68 40.00 -9.74
CA ALA A 16 46.83 39.80 -8.85
C ALA A 16 46.31 39.97 -7.38
N LEU A 17 46.71 39.09 -6.44
CA LEU A 17 47.42 39.34 -5.15
C LEU A 17 46.82 40.47 -4.26
N THR A 18 46.42 40.25 -2.99
CA THR A 18 47.22 39.99 -1.76
C THR A 18 46.25 39.74 -0.57
N ALA A 19 46.40 38.69 0.25
CA ALA A 19 47.08 38.58 1.57
C ALA A 19 46.24 38.95 2.83
N CYS A 20 46.18 37.97 3.74
CA CYS A 20 46.04 37.96 5.23
C CYS A 20 45.81 39.26 6.01
N ASP A 21 44.84 39.28 6.94
CA ASP A 21 45.05 39.12 8.40
C ASP A 21 43.78 39.50 9.22
N ASP A 22 43.58 38.72 10.29
CA ASP A 22 43.00 38.98 11.63
C ASP A 22 41.97 40.12 11.88
N ASP A 23 40.77 39.70 12.33
CA ASP A 23 40.02 40.05 13.58
C ASP A 23 39.99 41.51 14.13
N PRO A 24 39.13 41.83 15.11
CA PRO A 24 37.67 41.80 15.23
C PRO A 24 37.13 43.26 15.31
N LEU A 25 35.83 43.46 15.56
CA LEU A 25 35.25 44.50 16.46
C LEU A 25 33.85 45.00 16.05
N THR A 26 32.91 44.72 16.95
CA THR A 26 31.89 45.63 17.53
C THR A 26 30.87 46.38 16.67
N ALA A 27 29.63 46.26 17.15
CA ALA A 27 28.41 46.98 16.82
C ALA A 27 28.50 48.51 16.80
N PRO A 28 27.39 49.15 16.38
CA PRO A 28 26.78 50.15 17.24
C PRO A 28 25.30 49.89 17.56
N ASP A 29 25.02 49.83 18.86
CA ASP A 29 23.81 50.27 19.59
C ASP A 29 23.40 51.70 19.18
N ALA A 30 22.23 52.29 19.46
CA ALA A 30 20.91 52.02 20.07
C ALA A 30 20.10 53.32 19.73
N ALA A 31 18.78 53.50 19.80
CA ALA A 31 17.75 53.17 20.78
C ALA A 31 16.40 53.47 20.06
N GLY A 32 15.21 52.98 20.41
CA GLY A 32 14.70 52.34 21.61
C GLY A 32 13.32 52.94 21.91
N THR A 33 12.29 52.11 22.07
CA THR A 33 11.16 52.34 22.98
C THR A 33 10.55 51.00 23.36
N ASP A 34 10.57 50.72 24.67
CA ASP A 34 10.01 49.59 25.39
C ASP A 34 8.50 49.40 25.21
N ALA A 35 8.06 48.14 25.21
CA ALA A 35 6.99 47.65 26.10
C ALA A 35 7.06 46.12 26.21
N ALA A 36 7.20 45.64 27.43
CA ALA A 36 7.26 44.23 27.82
C ALA A 36 5.96 43.46 27.53
N PHE A 37 6.09 42.19 27.13
CA PHE A 37 5.10 41.14 27.38
C PHE A 37 5.82 39.82 27.63
N ASP A 38 6.01 39.54 28.92
CA ASP A 38 6.24 38.21 29.48
C ASP A 38 4.86 37.65 29.91
N ALA A 39 4.80 36.34 30.12
CA ALA A 39 3.69 35.51 30.60
C ALA A 39 2.74 34.89 29.57
N ARG A 40 3.00 33.59 29.32
CA ARG A 40 2.03 32.56 28.90
C ARG A 40 0.79 32.57 29.80
N PRO A 41 -0.44 32.41 29.26
CA PRO A 41 -1.60 32.00 30.06
C PRO A 41 -1.80 30.47 30.03
N PRO A 42 -2.35 29.87 31.10
CA PRO A 42 -2.58 28.44 31.22
C PRO A 42 -3.89 27.98 30.56
N LEU A 43 -3.93 26.71 30.15
CA LEU A 43 -5.13 25.97 29.82
C LEU A 43 -5.96 25.75 31.10
N ASP A 44 -7.22 26.16 31.08
CA ASP A 44 -8.34 25.51 31.79
C ASP A 44 -9.66 26.20 31.43
N ALA A 45 -10.63 25.42 30.92
CA ALA A 45 -12.06 25.51 31.22
C ALA A 45 -12.86 24.60 30.27
N ALA A 46 -13.27 23.45 30.79
CA ALA A 46 -14.40 22.66 30.27
C ALA A 46 -15.73 23.41 30.51
N PRO A 47 -16.78 23.19 29.70
CA PRO A 47 -18.12 23.61 30.06
C PRO A 47 -18.87 22.51 30.84
N ASP A 48 -19.16 22.89 32.08
CA ASP A 48 -20.16 22.46 33.05
C ASP A 48 -21.24 21.41 32.67
N ALA A 49 -21.31 20.40 33.54
CA ALA A 49 -22.47 19.56 33.79
C ALA A 49 -23.50 20.25 34.69
N LEU A 50 -24.79 19.99 34.46
CA LEU A 50 -25.92 20.24 35.37
C LEU A 50 -27.02 19.17 35.10
N PRO A 51 -27.91 18.84 36.06
CA PRO A 51 -27.69 17.78 37.05
C PRO A 51 -28.76 16.66 36.99
N LEU A 52 -28.47 15.55 37.67
CA LEU A 52 -29.43 14.48 37.99
C LEU A 52 -30.50 14.97 38.97
N ASP A 53 -31.77 14.86 38.59
CA ASP A 53 -32.85 14.47 39.51
C ASP A 53 -34.13 14.00 38.79
N ALA A 54 -34.66 12.88 39.29
CA ALA A 54 -36.03 12.36 39.21
C ALA A 54 -36.60 11.85 37.86
N LEU A 55 -36.59 10.52 37.69
CA LEU A 55 -37.61 9.80 36.92
C LEU A 55 -38.36 8.80 37.83
N PRO A 56 -39.70 8.77 37.80
CA PRO A 56 -40.50 7.81 38.56
C PRO A 56 -40.69 6.47 37.82
N ALA A 57 -41.09 5.47 38.61
CA ALA A 57 -41.31 4.08 38.26
C ALA A 57 -42.51 3.80 37.34
N ASP A 58 -42.51 2.55 36.84
CA ASP A 58 -43.61 1.73 36.31
C ASP A 58 -44.07 1.95 34.85
N ALA A 59 -43.75 0.98 33.99
CA ALA A 59 -44.73 0.02 33.43
C ALA A 59 -44.09 -0.90 32.36
N ALA A 60 -43.99 -2.20 32.66
CA ALA A 60 -44.08 -3.27 31.65
C ALA A 60 -45.54 -3.37 31.14
N PRO A 61 -45.93 -4.07 30.04
CA PRO A 61 -45.39 -5.36 29.58
C PRO A 61 -45.40 -5.63 28.04
N ASP A 62 -44.73 -6.70 27.61
CA ASP A 62 -45.37 -7.87 26.96
C ASP A 62 -44.33 -8.75 26.25
N ALA A 63 -44.06 -9.91 26.85
CA ALA A 63 -43.41 -11.05 26.22
C ALA A 63 -44.13 -12.33 26.66
N LEU A 64 -44.53 -13.17 25.70
CA LEU A 64 -44.86 -14.59 25.85
C LEU A 64 -44.86 -15.24 24.43
N PRO A 65 -44.64 -16.56 24.28
CA PRO A 65 -43.38 -17.29 24.49
C PRO A 65 -43.11 -18.29 23.34
N LEU A 66 -41.96 -18.98 23.31
CA LEU A 66 -41.88 -20.31 22.67
C LEU A 66 -40.99 -21.25 23.48
N ASP A 67 -41.45 -22.49 23.52
CA ASP A 67 -41.27 -23.50 24.54
C ASP A 67 -39.90 -24.18 24.56
N ALA A 68 -39.56 -24.67 25.75
CA ALA A 68 -38.56 -25.70 25.99
C ALA A 68 -39.14 -27.10 25.73
N ASP A 69 -38.37 -27.97 25.08
CA ASP A 69 -38.44 -29.41 25.36
C ASP A 69 -37.03 -29.99 25.44
N GLN A 70 -36.82 -30.74 26.52
CA GLN A 70 -35.57 -31.41 26.92
C GLN A 70 -35.44 -32.76 26.20
N ARG A 71 -34.22 -33.30 26.12
CA ARG A 71 -33.91 -34.73 26.36
C ARG A 71 -32.41 -35.02 26.39
N ASP A 72 -31.90 -35.10 27.62
CA ASP A 72 -30.95 -36.06 28.21
C ASP A 72 -29.84 -36.74 27.37
N ALA A 73 -28.60 -36.52 27.80
CA ALA A 73 -27.56 -37.55 27.89
C ALA A 73 -26.77 -37.42 29.21
N VAL A 74 -26.48 -38.58 29.83
CA VAL A 74 -25.99 -38.81 31.20
C VAL A 74 -24.50 -38.43 31.38
N PRO A 75 -24.06 -37.96 32.58
CA PRO A 75 -22.74 -37.36 32.78
C PRO A 75 -21.64 -38.40 33.06
N GLY A 76 -20.52 -38.24 32.37
CA GLY A 76 -19.26 -38.94 32.63
C GLY A 76 -18.14 -37.96 32.90
N ASP A 77 -17.78 -37.84 34.18
CA ASP A 77 -16.45 -37.51 34.71
C ASP A 77 -15.65 -36.42 33.98
N ARG A 78 -16.05 -35.15 34.15
CA ARG A 78 -15.19 -33.98 33.91
C ARG A 78 -14.95 -33.27 35.24
N GLY A 79 -13.89 -33.67 35.92
CA GLY A 79 -13.42 -33.05 37.14
C GLY A 79 -12.88 -31.65 36.88
N VAL A 80 -13.49 -30.66 37.54
CA VAL A 80 -12.86 -29.45 38.12
C VAL A 80 -12.25 -28.39 37.17
N ALA A 81 -12.03 -28.65 35.87
CA ALA A 81 -11.45 -27.65 34.96
C ALA A 81 -12.48 -26.72 34.25
N ASP A 82 -13.70 -27.19 33.98
CA ASP A 82 -14.70 -26.43 33.20
C ASP A 82 -15.45 -25.33 33.99
N ALA A 83 -15.28 -25.23 35.31
CA ALA A 83 -16.05 -24.29 36.14
C ALA A 83 -15.48 -22.85 36.19
N PHE A 84 -14.32 -22.59 35.55
CA PHE A 84 -13.66 -21.27 35.55
C PHE A 84 -13.97 -20.43 34.29
N VAL A 85 -14.62 -20.99 33.27
CA VAL A 85 -14.69 -20.37 31.94
C VAL A 85 -15.84 -19.34 31.81
N ASP A 86 -16.90 -19.43 32.60
CA ASP A 86 -18.11 -18.60 32.42
C ASP A 86 -18.05 -17.20 33.06
N HIS A 87 -17.05 -16.91 33.90
CA HIS A 87 -17.12 -15.72 34.75
C HIS A 87 -16.55 -14.44 34.11
N TYR A 88 -15.53 -14.57 33.26
CA TYR A 88 -14.94 -13.45 32.51
C TYR A 88 -14.07 -14.00 31.35
N PRO A 89 -14.52 -13.93 30.09
CA PRO A 89 -13.93 -14.68 28.97
C PRO A 89 -12.69 -13.99 28.36
N LEU A 90 -11.75 -13.56 29.19
CA LEU A 90 -10.45 -13.02 28.77
C LEU A 90 -9.35 -14.07 28.94
N ARG A 91 -8.48 -14.22 27.95
CA ARG A 91 -7.33 -15.14 27.97
C ARG A 91 -6.05 -14.47 27.53
N ILE A 92 -4.92 -14.97 28.00
CA ILE A 92 -3.59 -14.64 27.48
C ILE A 92 -3.44 -15.42 26.17
N ASN A 93 -3.16 -14.74 25.06
CA ASN A 93 -3.11 -15.35 23.73
C ASN A 93 -1.68 -15.59 23.23
N GLU A 94 -0.79 -14.61 23.39
CA GLU A 94 0.57 -14.66 22.84
C GLU A 94 1.51 -13.79 23.70
N LEU A 95 2.76 -14.23 23.89
CA LEU A 95 3.77 -13.51 24.67
C LEU A 95 5.10 -13.44 23.91
N MET A 96 5.75 -12.27 23.97
CA MET A 96 7.07 -12.01 23.41
C MET A 96 7.95 -11.37 24.47
N ALA A 97 8.97 -12.09 24.94
CA ALA A 97 9.88 -11.62 26.00
C ALA A 97 11.23 -11.07 25.49
N LYS A 98 11.45 -11.08 24.17
CA LYS A 98 12.65 -10.53 23.56
C LYS A 98 12.40 -10.08 22.13
N ASN A 99 11.73 -8.94 21.99
CA ASN A 99 11.35 -8.36 20.70
C ASN A 99 12.51 -7.59 20.04
N GLU A 100 12.94 -8.03 18.86
CA GLU A 100 13.95 -7.39 18.01
C GLU A 100 13.34 -7.00 16.64
N GLY A 101 12.07 -6.57 16.65
CA GLY A 101 11.39 -5.99 15.48
C GLY A 101 10.17 -6.75 14.94
N THR A 102 9.59 -7.68 15.70
CA THR A 102 8.34 -8.38 15.31
C THR A 102 7.11 -7.50 15.49
N ALA A 103 7.11 -6.66 16.51
CA ALA A 103 6.10 -5.66 16.78
C ALA A 103 6.79 -4.35 17.17
N VAL A 104 6.15 -3.22 16.88
CA VAL A 104 6.65 -1.90 17.25
C VAL A 104 5.51 -1.14 17.90
N ASP A 105 5.81 -0.43 18.98
CA ASP A 105 4.84 0.42 19.67
C ASP A 105 4.58 1.74 18.92
N GLU A 106 3.76 2.59 19.51
CA GLU A 106 3.29 3.88 19.01
C GLU A 106 4.42 4.91 18.94
N PHE A 107 5.50 4.69 19.69
CA PHE A 107 6.69 5.54 19.77
C PHE A 107 7.84 5.03 18.89
N GLY A 108 7.68 3.86 18.27
CA GLY A 108 8.68 3.26 17.40
C GLY A 108 9.66 2.34 18.13
N GLU A 109 9.39 1.97 19.39
CA GLU A 109 10.25 1.10 20.19
C GLU A 109 9.86 -0.38 20.01
N VAL A 110 10.87 -1.25 20.17
CA VAL A 110 10.70 -2.70 20.12
C VAL A 110 10.63 -3.22 21.56
N ALA A 111 9.42 -3.20 22.11
CA ALA A 111 9.15 -3.63 23.48
C ALA A 111 8.71 -5.09 23.55
N ASP A 112 8.92 -5.72 24.70
CA ASP A 112 8.27 -6.99 25.03
C ASP A 112 6.77 -6.77 25.11
N TRP A 113 5.97 -7.80 24.84
CA TRP A 113 4.52 -7.62 24.80
C TRP A 113 3.75 -8.89 25.13
N ILE A 114 2.51 -8.67 25.58
CA ILE A 114 1.52 -9.69 25.92
C ILE A 114 0.25 -9.38 25.13
N GLU A 115 -0.27 -10.36 24.41
CA GLU A 115 -1.56 -10.28 23.76
C GLU A 115 -2.66 -10.95 24.59
N LEU A 116 -3.81 -10.30 24.70
CA LEU A 116 -5.02 -10.85 25.32
C LEU A 116 -6.12 -11.01 24.28
N ILE A 117 -7.00 -12.00 24.46
CA ILE A 117 -8.12 -12.28 23.57
C ILE A 117 -9.44 -12.42 24.34
N ASN A 118 -10.53 -11.87 23.78
CA ASN A 118 -11.89 -12.15 24.23
C ASN A 118 -12.41 -13.45 23.59
N ILE A 119 -12.53 -14.53 24.37
CA ILE A 119 -13.06 -15.82 23.91
C ILE A 119 -14.58 -15.93 24.05
N GLY A 120 -15.25 -14.88 24.51
CA GLY A 120 -16.69 -14.84 24.71
C GLY A 120 -17.46 -14.57 23.42
N ASP A 121 -18.77 -14.69 23.48
CA ASP A 121 -19.71 -14.44 22.37
C ASP A 121 -20.31 -13.02 22.39
N SER A 122 -19.87 -12.16 23.31
CA SER A 122 -20.33 -10.78 23.48
C SER A 122 -19.17 -9.80 23.76
N LEU A 123 -19.46 -8.50 23.68
CA LEU A 123 -18.50 -7.43 24.00
C LEU A 123 -18.02 -7.55 25.45
N LEU A 124 -16.70 -7.54 25.65
CA LEU A 124 -16.06 -7.65 26.96
C LEU A 124 -15.38 -6.32 27.34
N ASN A 125 -15.75 -5.73 28.48
CA ASN A 125 -15.07 -4.54 29.00
C ASN A 125 -13.87 -4.95 29.88
N LEU A 126 -12.67 -4.49 29.53
CA LEU A 126 -11.41 -4.74 30.26
C LEU A 126 -11.26 -3.96 31.57
N GLU A 127 -12.12 -2.97 31.84
CA GLU A 127 -11.98 -2.08 32.98
C GLU A 127 -11.87 -2.84 34.31
N GLY A 128 -10.74 -2.64 35.00
CA GLY A 128 -10.50 -3.23 36.31
C GLY A 128 -9.97 -4.67 36.30
N ALA A 129 -9.91 -5.34 35.14
CA ALA A 129 -9.14 -6.57 34.99
C ALA A 129 -7.67 -6.29 35.28
N ARG A 130 -6.90 -7.28 35.73
CA ARG A 130 -5.53 -7.06 36.24
C ARG A 130 -4.56 -8.08 35.66
N ILE A 131 -3.34 -7.66 35.36
CA ILE A 131 -2.28 -8.52 34.82
C ILE A 131 -0.95 -8.32 35.55
N ASP A 132 -0.15 -9.36 35.70
CA ASP A 132 1.15 -9.33 36.40
C ASP A 132 2.11 -10.37 35.81
N ASP A 133 3.43 -10.12 35.87
CA ASP A 133 4.53 -11.05 35.55
C ASP A 133 4.86 -11.99 36.72
N SER A 134 3.90 -12.18 37.63
CA SER A 134 4.00 -13.15 38.71
C SER A 134 2.64 -13.59 39.25
N LEU A 135 2.54 -14.82 39.72
CA LEU A 135 1.35 -15.36 40.39
C LEU A 135 0.97 -14.66 41.71
N HIS A 136 1.89 -13.88 42.29
CA HIS A 136 1.75 -13.30 43.63
C HIS A 136 1.89 -11.77 43.64
N GLY A 137 1.98 -11.15 42.47
CA GLY A 137 2.18 -9.72 42.35
C GLY A 137 0.93 -8.92 42.64
N PRO A 138 1.07 -7.60 42.79
CA PRO A 138 -0.03 -6.72 43.13
C PRO A 138 -1.03 -6.53 41.98
N GLY A 139 -0.76 -7.01 40.75
CA GLY A 139 -1.61 -6.89 39.57
C GLY A 139 -1.73 -5.46 39.04
N HIS A 140 -1.38 -5.21 37.78
CA HIS A 140 -1.59 -3.92 37.13
C HIS A 140 -3.02 -3.85 36.55
N PRO A 141 -3.85 -2.85 36.95
CA PRO A 141 -5.21 -2.73 36.42
C PRO A 141 -5.20 -2.25 34.97
N LEU A 142 -5.98 -2.92 34.12
CA LEU A 142 -6.18 -2.56 32.73
C LEU A 142 -7.21 -1.42 32.60
N PRO A 143 -7.01 -0.49 31.63
CA PRO A 143 -7.97 0.57 31.33
C PRO A 143 -9.26 -0.01 30.71
N GLY A 144 -10.34 0.77 30.75
CA GLY A 144 -11.60 0.39 30.12
C GLY A 144 -11.53 0.41 28.59
N ARG A 145 -11.76 -0.73 27.97
CA ARG A 145 -11.96 -0.91 26.52
C ARG A 145 -12.90 -2.08 26.29
N LEU A 146 -13.79 -1.93 25.31
CA LEU A 146 -14.64 -3.01 24.83
C LEU A 146 -13.88 -3.82 23.78
N LEU A 147 -13.81 -5.14 23.97
CA LEU A 147 -13.32 -6.11 22.99
C LEU A 147 -14.50 -6.88 22.41
N ALA A 148 -14.64 -6.91 21.09
CA ALA A 148 -15.60 -7.78 20.38
C ALA A 148 -15.23 -9.28 20.56
N PRO A 149 -16.17 -10.20 20.31
CA PRO A 149 -15.87 -11.64 20.27
C PRO A 149 -14.68 -11.94 19.34
N GLY A 150 -13.65 -12.61 19.87
CA GLY A 150 -12.42 -12.92 19.13
C GLY A 150 -11.46 -11.75 18.92
N GLU A 151 -11.78 -10.54 19.39
CA GLU A 151 -10.86 -9.40 19.30
C GLU A 151 -9.68 -9.59 20.26
N VAL A 152 -8.49 -9.24 19.76
CA VAL A 152 -7.22 -9.29 20.49
C VAL A 152 -6.71 -7.89 20.83
N ILE A 153 -5.92 -7.78 21.89
CA ILE A 153 -5.23 -6.55 22.28
C ILE A 153 -3.81 -6.84 22.75
N VAL A 154 -2.87 -6.00 22.31
CA VAL A 154 -1.47 -6.06 22.72
C VAL A 154 -1.21 -5.06 23.86
N LEU A 155 -0.52 -5.53 24.89
CA LEU A 155 -0.02 -4.76 26.03
C LEU A 155 1.51 -4.75 25.97
N TRP A 156 2.14 -3.59 26.07
CA TRP A 156 3.60 -3.44 26.01
C TRP A 156 4.20 -3.63 27.40
N ALA A 157 4.95 -4.71 27.59
CA ALA A 157 5.69 -4.99 28.83
C ALA A 157 7.07 -4.33 28.78
N ASP A 158 7.12 -3.00 28.91
CA ASP A 158 8.34 -2.21 28.75
C ASP A 158 8.78 -1.44 30.01
N GLY A 159 7.95 -1.41 31.06
CA GLY A 159 8.20 -0.61 32.25
C GLY A 159 7.92 0.89 32.08
N GLN A 160 7.22 1.30 31.01
CA GLN A 160 7.04 2.70 30.62
C GLN A 160 5.56 3.13 30.58
N VAL A 161 4.86 2.98 31.70
CA VAL A 161 3.43 3.36 31.86
C VAL A 161 3.11 4.82 31.46
N ASP A 162 4.09 5.71 31.43
CA ASP A 162 3.92 7.11 31.00
C ASP A 162 3.69 7.26 29.49
N GLN A 163 4.01 6.25 28.69
CA GLN A 163 3.81 6.26 27.23
C GLN A 163 2.35 6.05 26.83
N GLY A 164 1.56 5.36 27.65
CA GLY A 164 0.15 5.17 27.37
C GLY A 164 -0.53 4.11 28.24
N PRO A 165 -1.85 4.00 28.16
CA PRO A 165 -2.64 3.14 29.05
C PRO A 165 -2.48 1.64 28.75
N TRP A 166 -1.77 1.27 27.67
CA TRP A 166 -1.49 -0.10 27.27
C TRP A 166 -0.02 -0.51 27.53
N HIS A 167 0.77 0.34 28.20
CA HIS A 167 2.12 0.02 28.65
C HIS A 167 2.07 -0.45 30.10
N LEU A 168 2.79 -1.53 30.40
CA LEU A 168 2.83 -2.19 31.69
C LEU A 168 4.06 -1.76 32.48
N PRO A 169 3.99 -1.78 33.82
CA PRO A 169 5.09 -1.31 34.68
C PRO A 169 6.26 -2.31 34.81
N PHE A 170 6.25 -3.39 34.04
CA PHE A 170 7.22 -4.48 34.09
C PHE A 170 7.66 -4.89 32.69
N LYS A 171 8.73 -5.68 32.62
CA LYS A 171 9.25 -6.33 31.40
C LYS A 171 9.22 -7.82 31.56
N LEU A 172 9.15 -8.54 30.44
CA LEU A 172 9.21 -9.99 30.47
C LEU A 172 10.67 -10.48 30.51
N SER A 173 10.93 -11.53 31.28
CA SER A 173 12.18 -12.25 31.34
C SER A 173 12.25 -13.30 30.23
N SER A 174 13.18 -13.12 29.28
CA SER A 174 13.47 -14.12 28.24
C SER A 174 13.97 -15.48 28.78
N GLU A 175 14.34 -15.57 30.06
CA GLU A 175 14.71 -16.84 30.71
C GLU A 175 13.49 -17.65 31.20
N GLY A 176 12.27 -17.10 31.07
CA GLY A 176 11.01 -17.68 31.51
C GLY A 176 10.49 -17.08 32.82
N GLU A 177 9.17 -16.99 32.94
CA GLU A 177 8.45 -16.49 34.13
C GLU A 177 6.95 -16.83 34.08
N ASP A 178 6.21 -16.50 35.15
CA ASP A 178 4.75 -16.64 35.19
C ASP A 178 4.07 -15.35 34.72
N VAL A 179 3.01 -15.45 33.90
CA VAL A 179 2.11 -14.31 33.64
C VAL A 179 0.70 -14.70 34.05
N ALA A 180 0.05 -13.83 34.81
CA ALA A 180 -1.25 -14.11 35.40
C ALA A 180 -2.25 -12.99 35.15
N LEU A 181 -3.52 -13.38 34.96
CA LEU A 181 -4.62 -12.50 34.58
C LEU A 181 -5.80 -12.72 35.52
N TRP A 182 -6.37 -11.64 36.04
CA TRP A 182 -7.51 -11.63 36.95
C TRP A 182 -8.66 -10.79 36.42
N ALA A 183 -9.89 -11.24 36.67
CA ALA A 183 -11.11 -10.48 36.46
C ALA A 183 -11.21 -9.26 37.41
N PRO A 184 -12.08 -8.28 37.11
CA PRO A 184 -12.28 -7.10 37.98
C PRO A 184 -12.70 -7.41 39.41
N ASP A 185 -13.30 -8.57 39.67
CA ASP A 185 -13.71 -9.02 41.00
C ASP A 185 -12.61 -9.77 41.76
N GLY A 186 -11.41 -9.89 41.17
CA GLY A 186 -10.22 -10.48 41.77
C GLY A 186 -10.09 -11.99 41.58
N VAL A 187 -10.98 -12.63 40.82
CA VAL A 187 -10.85 -14.06 40.48
C VAL A 187 -9.83 -14.21 39.34
N MET A 188 -8.89 -15.14 39.47
CA MET A 188 -7.92 -15.45 38.41
C MET A 188 -8.64 -16.13 37.24
N VAL A 189 -8.44 -15.61 36.03
CA VAL A 189 -9.12 -16.07 34.80
C VAL A 189 -8.19 -16.81 33.86
N ASP A 190 -6.90 -16.49 33.88
CA ASP A 190 -5.88 -17.20 33.11
C ASP A 190 -4.49 -17.07 33.74
N HIS A 191 -3.62 -18.04 33.47
CA HIS A 191 -2.22 -18.05 33.86
C HIS A 191 -1.41 -18.87 32.87
N VAL A 192 -0.17 -18.44 32.63
CA VAL A 192 0.80 -19.13 31.80
C VAL A 192 2.17 -19.14 32.48
N GLU A 193 2.80 -20.31 32.51
CA GLU A 193 4.23 -20.45 32.81
C GLU A 193 4.99 -20.37 31.48
N MET A 194 5.56 -19.20 31.19
CA MET A 194 6.30 -18.94 29.96
C MET A 194 7.70 -19.58 30.04
N PRO A 195 8.11 -20.39 29.04
CA PRO A 195 9.45 -20.96 29.00
C PRO A 195 10.48 -19.89 28.63
N SER A 196 11.76 -20.25 28.62
CA SER A 196 12.79 -19.39 28.03
C SER A 196 12.51 -19.19 26.53
N LEU A 197 12.51 -17.93 26.08
CA LEU A 197 12.27 -17.56 24.67
C LEU A 197 13.52 -16.93 24.07
N ARG A 198 13.83 -17.30 22.81
CA ARG A 198 14.88 -16.66 22.02
C ARG A 198 14.39 -15.32 21.45
N GLU A 199 15.32 -14.59 20.83
CA GLU A 199 14.99 -13.36 20.10
C GLU A 199 13.89 -13.63 19.06
N ASN A 200 12.84 -12.81 19.08
CA ASN A 200 11.69 -12.88 18.19
C ASN A 200 10.85 -14.17 18.28
N GLU A 201 11.08 -15.00 19.30
CA GLU A 201 10.29 -16.18 19.57
C GLU A 201 9.10 -15.82 20.47
N VAL A 202 7.92 -16.29 20.11
CA VAL A 202 6.68 -16.11 20.88
C VAL A 202 6.29 -17.39 21.60
N TYR A 203 5.54 -17.22 22.68
CA TYR A 203 4.78 -18.30 23.30
C TYR A 203 3.30 -18.04 23.03
N ALA A 204 2.70 -18.80 22.12
CA ALA A 204 1.39 -18.52 21.54
C ALA A 204 0.40 -19.65 21.81
N ARG A 205 -0.86 -19.34 22.12
CA ARG A 205 -1.95 -20.32 22.17
C ARG A 205 -2.36 -20.70 20.75
N GLN A 206 -2.35 -22.00 20.44
CA GLN A 206 -2.74 -22.50 19.14
C GLN A 206 -3.75 -23.65 19.28
N PRO A 207 -5.01 -23.48 18.84
CA PRO A 207 -5.63 -22.28 18.26
C PRO A 207 -5.82 -21.12 19.28
N ASP A 208 -6.11 -19.92 18.79
CA ASP A 208 -6.31 -18.72 19.61
C ASP A 208 -7.24 -18.94 20.81
N GLY A 209 -6.85 -18.42 21.96
CA GLY A 209 -7.63 -18.38 23.21
C GLY A 209 -8.06 -19.73 23.81
N THR A 210 -7.89 -20.84 23.10
CA THR A 210 -8.47 -22.15 23.43
C THR A 210 -7.47 -23.29 23.37
N GLY A 211 -6.40 -23.13 22.59
CA GLY A 211 -5.35 -24.13 22.43
C GLY A 211 -4.30 -24.12 23.52
N ASP A 212 -3.42 -25.12 23.43
CA ASP A 212 -2.21 -25.21 24.23
C ASP A 212 -1.21 -24.13 23.80
N PHE A 213 -0.34 -23.71 24.73
CA PHE A 213 0.76 -22.84 24.37
C PHE A 213 1.86 -23.61 23.65
N VAL A 214 2.35 -23.03 22.56
CA VAL A 214 3.51 -23.52 21.82
C VAL A 214 4.52 -22.40 21.63
N THR A 215 5.79 -22.77 21.64
CA THR A 215 6.87 -21.86 21.30
C THR A 215 7.00 -21.76 19.78
N CYS A 216 7.01 -20.54 19.24
CA CYS A 216 7.01 -20.30 17.80
C CYS A 216 7.96 -19.18 17.36
N ASP A 217 8.65 -19.37 16.23
CA ASP A 217 9.52 -18.35 15.63
C ASP A 217 8.74 -17.31 14.78
N TRP A 218 7.41 -17.44 14.70
CA TRP A 218 6.52 -16.59 13.92
C TRP A 218 5.52 -15.88 14.84
N ALA A 219 5.79 -14.60 15.11
CA ALA A 219 4.94 -13.75 15.93
C ALA A 219 3.71 -13.23 15.17
N THR A 220 2.56 -13.19 15.84
CA THR A 220 1.28 -12.76 15.28
C THR A 220 0.62 -11.61 16.04
N PRO A 221 1.35 -10.55 16.42
CA PRO A 221 0.77 -9.45 17.18
C PRO A 221 -0.43 -8.85 16.44
N ARG A 222 -1.57 -8.75 17.14
CA ARG A 222 -2.86 -8.24 16.65
C ARG A 222 -3.49 -9.10 15.55
N ARG A 223 -3.03 -10.34 15.35
CA ARG A 223 -3.51 -11.28 14.34
C ARG A 223 -3.76 -12.64 14.99
N ALA A 224 -4.48 -13.50 14.29
CA ALA A 224 -4.69 -14.88 14.74
C ALA A 224 -3.38 -15.67 14.75
N ASN A 225 -3.12 -16.45 15.80
CA ASN A 225 -1.96 -17.35 15.93
C ASN A 225 -2.05 -18.55 14.96
N GLY A 226 -3.25 -18.88 14.49
CA GLY A 226 -3.54 -20.01 13.60
C GLY A 226 -3.51 -21.37 14.31
N ASP A 227 -3.73 -22.43 13.53
CA ASP A 227 -3.79 -23.81 14.04
C ASP A 227 -2.40 -24.47 14.19
N GLN A 228 -1.33 -23.85 13.67
CA GLN A 228 0.04 -24.37 13.69
C GLN A 228 1.08 -23.25 13.66
N CYS A 229 2.27 -23.51 14.19
CA CYS A 229 3.38 -22.55 14.18
C CYS A 229 3.93 -22.31 12.76
N GLY A 230 3.99 -21.04 12.37
CA GLY A 230 4.43 -20.57 11.06
C GLY A 230 3.36 -19.70 10.39
N PRO A 231 3.68 -19.04 9.25
CA PRO A 231 2.64 -18.44 8.44
C PRO A 231 1.59 -19.51 8.08
N PRO A 232 0.29 -19.15 7.95
CA PRO A 232 -0.72 -20.11 7.54
C PRO A 232 -0.21 -20.81 6.27
N PRO A 233 -0.38 -22.15 6.17
CA PRO A 233 0.10 -22.87 5.00
C PRO A 233 -0.45 -22.14 3.78
N PRO A 234 0.40 -21.76 2.81
CA PRO A 234 -0.10 -21.14 1.61
C PRO A 234 -1.20 -22.07 1.09
N PRO A 235 -2.39 -21.55 0.77
CA PRO A 235 -3.46 -22.40 0.26
C PRO A 235 -2.89 -23.26 -0.86
N ASP A 236 -3.26 -24.54 -0.92
CA ASP A 236 -2.88 -25.41 -2.04
C ASP A 236 -3.36 -24.72 -3.32
N ILE A 237 -2.44 -24.11 -4.08
CA ILE A 237 -2.80 -23.28 -5.24
C ILE A 237 -2.94 -24.21 -6.45
N GLU A 238 -3.99 -25.03 -6.46
CA GLU A 238 -4.55 -25.56 -7.71
C GLU A 238 -5.51 -24.56 -8.39
N ASP A 239 -5.90 -23.48 -7.69
CA ASP A 239 -7.01 -22.60 -8.10
C ASP A 239 -6.59 -21.23 -8.69
N GLU A 240 -5.52 -21.11 -9.48
CA GLU A 240 -5.22 -19.80 -10.13
C GLU A 240 -6.27 -19.34 -11.17
N VAL A 241 -7.26 -20.19 -11.43
CA VAL A 241 -8.36 -19.95 -12.38
C VAL A 241 -9.58 -19.48 -11.60
N TYR A 242 -9.96 -18.22 -11.80
CA TYR A 242 -11.21 -17.64 -11.29
C TYR A 242 -12.31 -17.81 -12.33
N ALA A 243 -13.57 -17.89 -11.89
CA ALA A 243 -14.71 -17.91 -12.79
C ALA A 243 -14.74 -16.66 -13.70
N GLU A 244 -15.08 -16.83 -14.97
CA GLU A 244 -15.32 -15.70 -15.87
C GLU A 244 -16.47 -14.84 -15.32
N TYR A 245 -16.27 -13.52 -15.39
CA TYR A 245 -17.28 -12.56 -14.98
C TYR A 245 -18.07 -12.07 -16.19
N ASP A 246 -19.38 -12.29 -16.16
CA ASP A 246 -20.31 -11.74 -17.15
C ASP A 246 -20.61 -10.28 -16.83
N TRP A 247 -20.00 -9.36 -17.59
CA TRP A 247 -20.29 -7.95 -17.49
C TRP A 247 -21.78 -7.67 -17.83
N PRO A 248 -22.53 -7.00 -16.95
CA PRO A 248 -23.92 -6.62 -17.26
C PRO A 248 -24.00 -5.59 -18.41
N GLU A 249 -25.12 -5.57 -19.14
CA GLU A 249 -25.49 -4.50 -20.08
C GLU A 249 -25.45 -3.11 -19.39
N PRO A 250 -25.19 -2.02 -20.13
CA PRO A 250 -24.12 -1.09 -19.79
C PRO A 250 -24.33 -0.26 -18.52
N TRP A 251 -23.20 0.00 -17.87
CA TRP A 251 -22.80 1.15 -17.04
C TRP A 251 -23.68 2.41 -17.15
N PRO A 252 -23.72 3.24 -16.10
CA PRO A 252 -24.92 3.82 -15.49
C PRO A 252 -26.02 4.22 -16.48
N ALA A 253 -27.26 3.91 -16.12
CA ALA A 253 -28.44 4.25 -16.92
C ALA A 253 -28.37 5.70 -17.42
N VAL A 254 -28.60 5.87 -18.73
CA VAL A 254 -28.62 7.19 -19.36
C VAL A 254 -29.63 8.05 -18.60
N PRO A 255 -29.21 9.22 -18.07
CA PRO A 255 -30.13 10.09 -17.38
C PRO A 255 -31.26 10.56 -18.29
N MET A 256 -32.47 10.64 -17.74
CA MET A 256 -33.65 11.10 -18.46
C MET A 256 -34.20 12.37 -17.80
N PRO A 257 -34.81 13.29 -18.55
CA PRO A 257 -35.09 13.19 -19.99
C PRO A 257 -34.01 13.81 -20.89
N LEU A 258 -33.01 14.48 -20.32
CA LEU A 258 -31.99 15.23 -21.05
C LEU A 258 -30.57 14.80 -20.64
N ILE A 259 -29.63 14.80 -21.59
CA ILE A 259 -28.21 14.51 -21.34
C ILE A 259 -27.28 15.51 -22.02
N LEU A 260 -26.06 15.62 -21.51
CA LEU A 260 -24.94 16.35 -22.08
C LEU A 260 -24.19 15.44 -23.06
N THR A 261 -24.20 15.80 -24.35
CA THR A 261 -23.67 14.96 -25.45
C THR A 261 -22.32 15.41 -25.95
N GLU A 262 -22.13 16.70 -26.23
CA GLU A 262 -20.91 17.24 -26.81
C GLU A 262 -20.56 18.60 -26.20
N LEU A 263 -19.32 18.77 -25.76
CA LEU A 263 -18.84 20.01 -25.14
C LEU A 263 -17.63 20.51 -25.92
N ALA A 264 -17.59 21.80 -26.27
CA ALA A 264 -16.46 22.44 -26.95
C ALA A 264 -16.09 23.74 -26.22
N LEU A 265 -15.08 23.67 -25.35
CA LEU A 265 -14.79 24.72 -24.36
C LEU A 265 -13.48 25.47 -24.59
N ARG A 266 -12.58 24.98 -25.47
CA ARG A 266 -11.33 25.65 -25.82
C ARG A 266 -11.12 25.71 -27.34
N PRO A 267 -11.35 26.86 -28.00
CA PRO A 267 -11.97 28.07 -27.43
C PRO A 267 -13.43 27.82 -27.01
N ALA A 268 -13.97 28.69 -26.16
CA ALA A 268 -15.35 28.57 -25.70
C ALA A 268 -16.33 28.67 -26.88
N GLN A 269 -17.09 27.60 -27.12
CA GLN A 269 -18.05 27.51 -28.22
C GLN A 269 -19.43 27.09 -27.72
N PHE A 270 -19.61 25.84 -27.27
CA PHE A 270 -20.93 25.33 -26.87
C PHE A 270 -20.89 24.16 -25.88
N VAL A 271 -22.04 23.91 -25.26
CA VAL A 271 -22.43 22.65 -24.60
C VAL A 271 -23.71 22.16 -25.28
N GLU A 272 -23.70 20.94 -25.80
CA GLU A 272 -24.85 20.33 -26.47
C GLU A 272 -25.68 19.48 -25.50
N VAL A 273 -27.00 19.62 -25.63
CA VAL A 273 -28.00 18.87 -24.84
C VAL A 273 -28.91 18.11 -25.79
N LEU A 274 -29.13 16.82 -25.51
CA LEU A 274 -30.03 15.94 -26.26
C LEU A 274 -31.22 15.53 -25.40
N ASN A 275 -32.42 15.54 -25.99
CA ASN A 275 -33.59 14.89 -25.41
C ASN A 275 -33.64 13.41 -25.77
N VAL A 276 -33.35 12.56 -24.79
CA VAL A 276 -33.37 11.10 -24.91
C VAL A 276 -34.71 10.48 -24.53
N SER A 277 -35.69 11.29 -24.10
CA SER A 277 -37.04 10.83 -23.81
C SER A 277 -37.94 10.69 -25.04
N ASP A 278 -39.05 9.99 -24.85
CA ASP A 278 -40.10 9.79 -25.84
C ASP A 278 -41.10 10.96 -25.90
N ALA A 279 -40.92 11.99 -25.07
CA ALA A 279 -41.82 13.14 -24.97
C ALA A 279 -41.08 14.48 -25.19
N PRO A 280 -41.78 15.53 -25.68
CA PRO A 280 -41.21 16.87 -25.71
C PRO A 280 -40.94 17.42 -24.30
N VAL A 281 -39.76 18.01 -24.10
CA VAL A 281 -39.30 18.56 -22.81
C VAL A 281 -39.28 20.08 -22.87
N ALA A 282 -40.00 20.75 -21.96
CA ALA A 282 -39.89 22.19 -21.76
C ALA A 282 -38.61 22.51 -20.97
N LEU A 283 -37.79 23.43 -21.47
CA LEU A 283 -36.47 23.73 -20.89
C LEU A 283 -36.53 24.74 -19.73
N ALA A 284 -37.70 25.35 -19.46
CA ALA A 284 -37.87 26.35 -18.41
C ALA A 284 -37.53 25.85 -16.99
N ASP A 285 -37.71 24.55 -16.76
CA ASP A 285 -37.38 23.92 -15.47
C ASP A 285 -35.94 23.42 -15.40
N PHE A 286 -35.17 23.54 -16.49
CA PHE A 286 -33.81 23.03 -16.61
C PHE A 286 -32.78 24.16 -16.72
N GLN A 287 -31.56 23.88 -16.28
CA GLN A 287 -30.46 24.84 -16.38
C GLN A 287 -29.13 24.11 -16.58
N VAL A 288 -28.39 24.48 -17.63
CA VAL A 288 -26.99 24.07 -17.80
C VAL A 288 -26.08 25.06 -17.07
N ARG A 289 -25.10 24.55 -16.33
CA ARG A 289 -24.09 25.34 -15.62
C ARG A 289 -22.69 24.83 -15.87
N LEU A 290 -21.74 25.76 -15.96
CA LEU A 290 -20.31 25.50 -15.96
C LEU A 290 -19.69 26.02 -14.66
N ALA A 291 -19.03 25.16 -13.92
CA ALA A 291 -18.38 25.47 -12.64
C ALA A 291 -16.95 24.95 -12.60
N ALA A 292 -16.17 25.50 -11.69
CA ALA A 292 -14.88 24.95 -11.29
C ALA A 292 -15.06 24.22 -9.97
N GLN A 293 -14.36 23.10 -9.81
CA GLN A 293 -14.24 22.36 -8.57
C GLN A 293 -12.76 22.26 -8.23
N GLY A 294 -12.38 22.62 -7.01
CA GLY A 294 -11.03 22.36 -6.51
C GLY A 294 -10.86 20.92 -6.05
N PRO A 295 -9.61 20.42 -5.98
CA PRO A 295 -9.34 19.15 -5.31
C PRO A 295 -9.77 19.22 -3.83
N GLY A 296 -10.42 18.16 -3.34
CA GLY A 296 -10.97 18.12 -1.98
C GLY A 296 -12.27 18.91 -1.75
N GLU A 297 -12.70 19.74 -2.70
CA GLU A 297 -13.97 20.47 -2.58
C GLU A 297 -15.16 19.57 -2.94
N PRO A 298 -16.31 19.71 -2.25
CA PRO A 298 -17.53 19.02 -2.65
C PRO A 298 -17.98 19.47 -4.04
N TRP A 299 -18.79 18.65 -4.69
CA TRP A 299 -19.33 18.98 -6.01
C TRP A 299 -20.08 20.32 -6.00
N PRO A 300 -19.92 21.17 -7.04
CA PRO A 300 -20.57 22.48 -7.09
C PRO A 300 -22.10 22.35 -6.98
N ALA A 301 -22.69 23.11 -6.06
CA ALA A 301 -24.13 23.21 -5.89
C ALA A 301 -24.81 23.94 -7.07
N ARG A 302 -26.14 23.84 -7.17
CA ARG A 302 -26.94 24.40 -8.27
C ARG A 302 -26.75 25.90 -8.48
N GLU A 303 -26.35 26.64 -7.46
CA GLU A 303 -26.17 28.10 -7.51
C GLU A 303 -24.77 28.50 -7.99
N VAL A 304 -23.82 27.58 -7.96
CA VAL A 304 -22.40 27.81 -8.28
C VAL A 304 -22.17 27.77 -9.78
N GLY A 305 -21.21 28.56 -10.27
CA GLY A 305 -20.82 28.59 -11.68
C GLY A 305 -21.68 29.49 -12.58
N ALA A 306 -21.38 29.46 -13.87
CA ALA A 306 -22.03 30.26 -14.90
C ALA A 306 -23.22 29.51 -15.51
N ALA A 307 -24.42 30.09 -15.39
CA ALA A 307 -25.62 29.61 -16.07
C ALA A 307 -25.59 29.94 -17.57
N LEU A 308 -25.91 28.96 -18.41
CA LEU A 308 -26.02 29.14 -19.86
C LEU A 308 -27.46 29.43 -20.28
N ALA A 309 -27.64 30.31 -21.26
CA ALA A 309 -28.97 30.70 -21.73
C ALA A 309 -29.45 29.75 -22.83
N TRP A 310 -30.64 29.17 -22.65
CA TRP A 310 -31.26 28.32 -23.67
C TRP A 310 -31.58 29.10 -24.95
N PRO A 311 -31.21 28.60 -26.13
CA PRO A 311 -31.56 29.25 -27.40
C PRO A 311 -32.96 28.86 -27.90
N VAL A 312 -33.59 27.86 -27.28
CA VAL A 312 -34.94 27.35 -27.59
C VAL A 312 -35.70 27.10 -26.28
N GLU A 313 -37.03 27.07 -26.33
CA GLU A 313 -37.87 26.85 -25.13
C GLU A 313 -38.21 25.37 -24.89
N ARG A 314 -38.06 24.52 -25.92
CA ARG A 314 -38.47 23.12 -25.90
C ARG A 314 -37.61 22.28 -26.83
N LEU A 315 -37.40 21.00 -26.47
CA LEU A 315 -36.84 19.97 -27.34
C LEU A 315 -37.84 18.83 -27.53
N GLY A 316 -38.09 18.43 -28.78
CA GLY A 316 -38.79 17.20 -29.12
C GLY A 316 -37.95 15.94 -28.86
N PRO A 317 -38.56 14.74 -28.91
CA PRO A 317 -37.83 13.47 -28.79
C PRO A 317 -36.70 13.36 -29.80
N GLY A 318 -35.47 13.07 -29.35
CA GLY A 318 -34.28 12.96 -30.20
C GLY A 318 -33.73 14.30 -30.73
N GLU A 319 -34.38 15.43 -30.43
CA GLU A 319 -33.85 16.75 -30.78
C GLU A 319 -32.71 17.15 -29.84
N ARG A 320 -31.71 17.83 -30.40
CA ARG A 320 -30.55 18.35 -29.67
C ARG A 320 -30.36 19.84 -29.93
N VAL A 321 -29.67 20.49 -29.01
CA VAL A 321 -29.38 21.92 -29.10
C VAL A 321 -28.00 22.26 -28.54
N ALA A 322 -27.25 23.04 -29.31
CA ALA A 322 -25.98 23.62 -28.86
C ALA A 322 -26.25 24.93 -28.09
N VAL A 323 -25.93 24.94 -26.80
CA VAL A 323 -26.05 26.09 -25.92
C VAL A 323 -24.71 26.85 -25.93
N SER A 324 -24.71 28.12 -26.36
CA SER A 324 -23.49 28.89 -26.53
C SER A 324 -22.76 29.16 -25.21
N VAL A 325 -21.43 29.01 -25.23
CA VAL A 325 -20.55 29.32 -24.10
C VAL A 325 -19.74 30.58 -24.41
N VAL A 326 -19.70 31.53 -23.48
CA VAL A 326 -18.88 32.75 -23.59
C VAL A 326 -17.63 32.64 -22.73
N ALA A 327 -16.54 33.29 -23.13
CA ALA A 327 -15.23 33.18 -22.47
C ALA A 327 -15.24 33.51 -20.97
N VAL A 328 -16.13 34.41 -20.51
CA VAL A 328 -16.26 34.76 -19.09
C VAL A 328 -16.72 33.57 -18.24
N SER A 329 -17.52 32.66 -18.82
CA SER A 329 -18.10 31.51 -18.12
C SER A 329 -17.07 30.48 -17.66
N PHE A 330 -15.82 30.55 -18.13
CA PHE A 330 -14.79 29.54 -17.87
C PHE A 330 -13.44 30.14 -17.38
N LYS A 331 -13.38 31.45 -17.09
CA LYS A 331 -12.11 32.14 -16.76
C LYS A 331 -11.37 31.54 -15.56
N LYS A 332 -12.08 31.12 -14.51
CA LYS A 332 -11.48 30.47 -13.32
C LYS A 332 -10.79 29.15 -13.65
N LEU A 333 -11.31 28.42 -14.64
CA LEU A 333 -10.78 27.11 -15.03
C LEU A 333 -9.55 27.20 -15.92
N THR A 334 -9.31 28.35 -16.52
CA THR A 334 -8.08 28.63 -17.29
C THR A 334 -6.96 29.21 -16.44
N THR A 335 -7.22 29.60 -15.19
CA THR A 335 -6.24 30.29 -14.34
C THR A 335 -5.48 29.39 -13.38
N ASP A 336 -6.02 28.20 -13.06
CA ASP A 336 -5.36 27.25 -12.18
C ASP A 336 -5.40 25.84 -12.81
N PRO A 337 -4.24 25.26 -13.15
CA PRO A 337 -4.17 23.94 -13.78
C PRO A 337 -4.53 22.78 -12.83
N SER A 338 -4.69 23.03 -11.53
CA SER A 338 -5.08 22.02 -10.53
C SER A 338 -6.58 21.82 -10.42
N PHE A 339 -7.41 22.67 -11.03
CA PHE A 339 -8.89 22.61 -10.93
C PHE A 339 -9.54 21.74 -12.00
N GLU A 340 -10.66 21.13 -11.64
CA GLU A 340 -11.58 20.43 -12.55
C GLU A 340 -12.67 21.36 -13.06
N GLY A 341 -12.94 21.27 -14.37
CA GLY A 341 -14.14 21.85 -14.95
C GLY A 341 -15.30 20.89 -14.84
N VAL A 342 -16.46 21.39 -14.47
CA VAL A 342 -17.68 20.58 -14.37
C VAL A 342 -18.81 21.27 -15.13
N ALA A 343 -19.40 20.54 -16.08
CA ALA A 343 -20.66 20.88 -16.70
C ALA A 343 -21.78 20.10 -16.01
N GLN A 344 -22.83 20.80 -15.59
CA GLN A 344 -23.94 20.21 -14.85
C GLN A 344 -25.27 20.60 -15.50
N LEU A 345 -26.15 19.63 -15.67
CA LEU A 345 -27.52 19.83 -16.09
C LEU A 345 -28.45 19.64 -14.89
N TRP A 346 -29.14 20.70 -14.50
CA TRP A 346 -30.00 20.74 -13.32
C TRP A 346 -31.47 20.74 -13.71
N GLN A 347 -32.31 20.08 -12.93
CA GLN A 347 -33.77 20.16 -13.01
C GLN A 347 -34.33 20.78 -11.72
N THR A 348 -35.33 21.64 -11.87
CA THR A 348 -36.00 22.28 -10.73
C THR A 348 -36.69 21.24 -9.85
N GLY A 349 -36.40 21.28 -8.55
CA GLY A 349 -36.96 20.35 -7.56
C GLY A 349 -36.17 19.04 -7.41
N VAL A 350 -35.10 18.83 -8.19
CA VAL A 350 -34.18 17.70 -8.03
C VAL A 350 -32.94 18.18 -7.26
N ALA A 351 -32.52 17.40 -6.24
CA ALA A 351 -31.43 17.76 -5.34
C ALA A 351 -30.05 17.68 -6.01
N ASP A 352 -29.88 16.72 -6.92
CA ASP A 352 -28.65 16.48 -7.67
C ASP A 352 -28.81 16.85 -9.15
N PRO A 353 -27.71 17.14 -9.87
CA PRO A 353 -27.79 17.34 -11.31
C PRO A 353 -28.21 16.04 -11.99
N ILE A 354 -29.07 16.14 -13.00
CA ILE A 354 -29.52 14.99 -13.78
C ILE A 354 -28.40 14.44 -14.67
N ASP A 355 -27.50 15.28 -15.15
CA ASP A 355 -26.27 14.84 -15.83
C ASP A 355 -25.10 15.74 -15.43
N ARG A 356 -23.92 15.14 -15.34
CA ARG A 356 -22.69 15.81 -14.93
C ARG A 356 -21.53 15.29 -15.77
N VAL A 357 -20.74 16.22 -16.31
CA VAL A 357 -19.53 15.93 -17.07
C VAL A 357 -18.40 16.76 -16.50
N ASP A 358 -17.48 16.09 -15.81
CA ASP A 358 -16.22 16.69 -15.37
C ASP A 358 -15.11 16.50 -16.42
N PHE A 359 -14.14 17.41 -16.40
CA PHE A 359 -13.06 17.45 -17.37
C PHE A 359 -11.82 18.19 -16.84
N MET A 360 -10.68 17.78 -17.37
CA MET A 360 -9.34 18.32 -17.07
C MET A 360 -8.49 18.35 -18.35
N ALA A 361 -7.37 19.09 -18.36
CA ALA A 361 -6.42 19.14 -19.48
C ALA A 361 -7.08 19.25 -20.87
N TRP A 362 -7.99 20.22 -21.04
CA TRP A 362 -8.76 20.35 -22.28
C TRP A 362 -7.84 20.69 -23.48
N PRO A 363 -7.75 19.82 -24.52
CA PRO A 363 -6.94 20.08 -25.72
C PRO A 363 -7.58 21.16 -26.58
N GLU A 364 -6.77 22.09 -27.07
CA GLU A 364 -7.28 23.18 -27.92
C GLU A 364 -7.87 22.64 -29.23
N GLY A 365 -9.07 23.11 -29.57
CA GLY A 365 -9.79 22.69 -30.77
C GLY A 365 -10.55 21.36 -30.65
N ALA A 366 -10.48 20.68 -29.50
CA ALA A 366 -11.14 19.40 -29.29
C ALA A 366 -12.53 19.54 -28.65
N ALA A 367 -13.40 18.57 -28.94
CA ALA A 367 -14.67 18.37 -28.23
C ALA A 367 -14.56 17.21 -27.24
N LEU A 368 -15.20 17.32 -26.08
CA LEU A 368 -15.47 16.19 -25.20
C LEU A 368 -16.85 15.64 -25.56
N THR A 369 -16.88 14.47 -26.17
CA THR A 369 -18.07 13.94 -26.86
C THR A 369 -18.43 12.58 -26.32
N ARG A 370 -19.71 12.38 -26.02
CA ARG A 370 -20.31 11.10 -25.62
C ARG A 370 -20.48 10.22 -26.85
N VAL A 371 -19.80 9.07 -26.91
CA VAL A 371 -19.75 8.20 -28.10
C VAL A 371 -20.21 6.76 -27.77
N PRO A 372 -21.27 6.23 -28.41
CA PRO A 372 -22.30 6.97 -29.17
C PRO A 372 -23.05 7.96 -28.25
N ASP A 373 -24.13 8.61 -28.70
CA ASP A 373 -24.85 9.64 -27.90
C ASP A 373 -25.27 9.19 -26.48
N THR A 374 -25.34 7.89 -26.19
CA THR A 374 -25.63 7.31 -24.88
C THR A 374 -24.44 6.61 -24.22
N GLY A 375 -23.27 6.64 -24.84
CA GLY A 375 -22.04 6.01 -24.38
C GLY A 375 -21.23 6.86 -23.40
N ARG A 376 -19.90 6.75 -23.49
CA ARG A 376 -18.95 7.46 -22.61
C ARG A 376 -18.34 8.66 -23.31
N HIS A 377 -17.98 9.69 -22.55
CA HIS A 377 -17.24 10.82 -23.12
C HIS A 377 -15.80 10.46 -23.42
N GLN A 378 -15.30 10.94 -24.56
CA GLN A 378 -13.90 10.93 -24.97
C GLN A 378 -13.57 12.21 -25.73
N PHE A 379 -12.30 12.56 -25.84
CA PHE A 379 -11.92 13.73 -26.63
C PHE A 379 -11.89 13.38 -28.12
N CYS A 380 -12.61 14.15 -28.94
CA CYS A 380 -12.68 14.01 -30.38
C CYS A 380 -12.03 15.21 -31.07
N ALA A 381 -11.35 14.95 -32.19
CA ALA A 381 -10.69 15.99 -32.98
C ALA A 381 -11.66 16.90 -33.74
N ALA A 382 -12.82 16.38 -34.13
CA ALA A 382 -13.86 17.09 -34.85
C ALA A 382 -15.01 17.50 -33.92
N LEU A 383 -15.58 18.67 -34.18
CA LEU A 383 -16.80 19.16 -33.53
C LEU A 383 -18.00 18.81 -34.41
N THR A 384 -19.08 18.30 -33.83
CA THR A 384 -20.26 17.79 -34.54
C THR A 384 -21.59 18.36 -34.02
N PRO A 385 -21.70 19.68 -33.74
CA PRO A 385 -22.93 20.24 -33.18
C PRO A 385 -24.14 19.99 -34.09
N GLY A 386 -25.21 19.48 -33.52
CA GLY A 386 -26.46 19.17 -34.20
C GLY A 386 -26.49 17.82 -34.93
N ALA A 387 -25.39 17.06 -34.91
CA ALA A 387 -25.30 15.72 -35.51
C ALA A 387 -25.08 14.62 -34.44
N PRO A 388 -25.48 13.36 -34.72
CA PRO A 388 -25.15 12.23 -33.85
C PRO A 388 -23.64 12.02 -33.67
N ASN A 389 -23.24 11.60 -32.48
CA ASN A 389 -21.83 11.47 -32.08
C ASN A 389 -21.14 10.17 -32.55
N ASP A 390 -21.75 9.42 -33.46
CA ASP A 390 -21.28 8.07 -33.84
C ASP A 390 -19.93 8.06 -34.58
N ASN A 391 -19.49 9.19 -35.13
CA ASN A 391 -18.30 9.32 -35.99
C ASN A 391 -17.15 10.09 -35.32
N CYS A 392 -16.98 9.99 -34.01
CA CYS A 392 -15.84 10.59 -33.32
C CYS A 392 -14.51 10.03 -33.83
N ASP A 393 -13.60 10.92 -34.24
CA ASP A 393 -12.18 10.64 -34.43
C ASP A 393 -11.44 10.94 -33.11
N PRO A 394 -11.09 9.93 -32.30
CA PRO A 394 -10.55 10.15 -30.95
C PRO A 394 -9.18 10.79 -31.01
N LEU A 395 -8.94 11.79 -30.16
CA LEU A 395 -7.61 12.34 -30.00
C LEU A 395 -6.65 11.28 -29.43
N PRO A 396 -5.43 11.14 -29.97
CA PRO A 396 -4.50 10.12 -29.51
C PRO A 396 -3.97 10.38 -28.09
N SER A 397 -3.73 11.65 -27.73
CA SER A 397 -3.16 12.06 -26.44
C SER A 397 -3.49 13.52 -26.10
N ARG A 398 -3.28 13.90 -24.84
CA ARG A 398 -3.37 15.29 -24.36
C ARG A 398 -2.27 15.59 -23.32
N PRO A 399 -1.94 16.87 -23.04
CA PRO A 399 -0.82 17.21 -22.17
C PRO A 399 -1.18 17.03 -20.68
N VAL A 400 -1.01 15.81 -20.17
CA VAL A 400 -1.33 15.46 -18.76
C VAL A 400 -0.32 16.04 -17.77
N ASP A 401 0.97 16.09 -18.11
CA ASP A 401 2.00 16.66 -17.22
C ASP A 401 1.79 18.16 -16.95
N ALA A 402 1.16 18.88 -17.87
CA ALA A 402 0.87 20.30 -17.74
C ALA A 402 -0.22 20.61 -16.68
N ILE A 403 -0.90 19.60 -16.13
CA ILE A 403 -1.98 19.75 -15.15
C ILE A 403 -1.67 19.06 -13.81
N VAL A 404 -0.42 19.19 -13.35
CA VAL A 404 0.03 18.67 -12.04
C VAL A 404 -0.01 17.13 -11.95
N GLY A 405 0.10 16.43 -13.09
CA GLY A 405 0.27 14.97 -13.13
C GLY A 405 -0.89 14.16 -12.56
N ARG A 406 -2.14 14.63 -12.75
CA ARG A 406 -3.36 13.93 -12.32
C ARG A 406 -4.50 14.05 -13.33
N LEU A 407 -5.44 13.12 -13.31
CA LEU A 407 -6.70 13.16 -14.07
C LEU A 407 -7.88 12.64 -13.25
N ARG A 408 -9.09 13.03 -13.62
CA ARG A 408 -10.34 12.37 -13.18
C ARG A 408 -10.70 11.18 -14.05
N HIS A 409 -10.63 11.35 -15.36
CA HIS A 409 -10.95 10.31 -16.34
C HIS A 409 -9.85 10.23 -17.38
N LEU A 410 -9.56 9.01 -17.82
CA LEU A 410 -8.89 8.74 -19.08
C LEU A 410 -9.91 8.99 -20.21
N ARG A 411 -9.62 9.94 -21.08
CA ARG A 411 -10.48 10.40 -22.19
C ARG A 411 -9.77 10.38 -23.54
N THR A 412 -8.47 10.07 -23.56
CA THR A 412 -7.68 9.73 -24.76
C THR A 412 -6.92 8.42 -24.56
N PRO A 413 -6.66 7.62 -25.62
CA PRO A 413 -5.90 6.38 -25.50
C PRO A 413 -4.50 6.56 -24.87
N GLY A 414 -3.87 7.72 -25.07
CA GLY A 414 -2.55 8.04 -24.52
C GLY A 414 -2.54 8.52 -23.05
N ASP A 415 -3.71 8.76 -22.42
CA ASP A 415 -3.75 9.30 -21.05
C ASP A 415 -3.13 8.35 -20.01
N PHE A 416 -3.36 7.04 -20.16
CA PHE A 416 -2.81 6.04 -19.24
C PHE A 416 -1.28 6.05 -19.28
N ALA A 417 -0.71 5.94 -20.48
CA ALA A 417 0.74 5.95 -20.70
C ALA A 417 1.38 7.26 -20.23
N ALA A 418 0.70 8.40 -20.43
CA ALA A 418 1.17 9.69 -19.95
C ALA A 418 1.23 9.77 -18.41
N LEU A 419 0.25 9.20 -17.69
CA LEU A 419 0.29 9.14 -16.22
C LEU A 419 1.29 8.09 -15.71
N ALA A 420 1.42 6.96 -16.41
CA ALA A 420 2.30 5.86 -16.01
C ALA A 420 3.80 6.18 -16.20
N GLU A 421 4.12 7.27 -16.90
CA GLU A 421 5.48 7.66 -17.18
C GLU A 421 6.28 7.90 -15.87
N GLY A 422 7.43 7.25 -15.74
CA GLY A 422 8.25 7.28 -14.51
C GLY A 422 8.00 6.13 -13.54
N GLY A 423 7.22 5.11 -13.93
CA GLY A 423 7.19 3.82 -13.24
C GLY A 423 8.60 3.21 -13.10
N VAL A 424 8.88 2.61 -11.94
CA VAL A 424 10.19 2.03 -11.60
C VAL A 424 10.31 0.56 -11.98
N GLN A 425 9.18 -0.10 -12.26
CA GLN A 425 9.13 -1.53 -12.55
C GLN A 425 9.22 -1.78 -14.05
N VAL A 426 10.24 -2.53 -14.46
CA VAL A 426 10.46 -2.85 -15.87
C VAL A 426 9.31 -3.70 -16.40
N GLY A 427 8.68 -3.26 -17.49
CA GLY A 427 7.60 -3.99 -18.17
C GLY A 427 6.22 -3.84 -17.53
N VAL A 428 6.08 -2.99 -16.51
CA VAL A 428 4.79 -2.64 -15.88
C VAL A 428 4.61 -1.13 -15.90
N GLU A 429 3.47 -0.69 -16.37
CA GLU A 429 3.05 0.71 -16.36
C GLU A 429 1.99 0.90 -15.26
N SER A 430 2.17 1.89 -14.37
CA SER A 430 1.34 2.03 -13.16
C SER A 430 0.77 3.42 -12.98
N VAL A 431 -0.55 3.52 -12.77
CA VAL A 431 -1.29 4.75 -12.46
C VAL A 431 -1.98 4.59 -11.10
N LYS A 432 -1.64 5.44 -10.13
CA LYS A 432 -2.24 5.34 -8.78
C LYS A 432 -3.67 5.85 -8.79
N VAL A 433 -4.51 5.26 -7.95
CA VAL A 433 -5.92 5.62 -7.77
C VAL A 433 -6.15 6.05 -6.33
N VAL A 434 -6.85 7.18 -6.17
CA VAL A 434 -7.42 7.61 -4.89
C VAL A 434 -8.92 7.74 -5.08
N VAL A 435 -9.71 6.98 -4.33
CA VAL A 435 -11.17 7.17 -4.22
C VAL A 435 -11.46 7.84 -2.88
N ASP A 436 -12.01 9.05 -2.88
CA ASP A 436 -12.42 9.77 -1.67
C ASP A 436 -13.89 9.45 -1.35
N LEU A 437 -14.10 8.64 -0.30
CA LEU A 437 -15.41 8.16 0.13
C LEU A 437 -16.26 9.29 0.74
N GLU A 438 -15.63 10.24 1.42
CA GLU A 438 -16.34 11.37 2.04
C GLU A 438 -16.78 12.41 1.01
N ALA A 439 -16.09 12.48 -0.13
CA ALA A 439 -16.45 13.35 -1.24
C ALA A 439 -17.40 12.68 -2.26
N GLY A 440 -18.00 11.54 -1.93
CA GLY A 440 -18.95 10.84 -2.80
C GLY A 440 -18.25 10.13 -3.97
N ASP A 441 -17.26 9.29 -3.64
CA ASP A 441 -16.47 8.46 -4.56
C ASP A 441 -15.67 9.25 -5.60
N VAL A 442 -15.31 10.48 -5.24
CA VAL A 442 -14.52 11.38 -6.08
C VAL A 442 -13.14 10.75 -6.32
N THR A 443 -12.88 10.36 -7.57
CA THR A 443 -11.72 9.54 -7.93
C THR A 443 -10.63 10.33 -8.62
N HIS A 444 -9.38 10.13 -8.22
CA HIS A 444 -8.20 10.73 -8.83
C HIS A 444 -7.25 9.65 -9.36
N LEU A 445 -6.80 9.83 -10.61
CA LEU A 445 -5.77 9.04 -11.26
C LEU A 445 -4.47 9.84 -11.24
N LEU A 446 -3.41 9.29 -10.66
CA LEU A 446 -2.17 10.02 -10.37
C LEU A 446 -0.97 9.42 -11.08
N GLY A 447 -0.13 10.30 -11.63
CA GLY A 447 1.14 9.90 -12.21
C GLY A 447 2.25 9.79 -11.17
N SER A 448 2.98 8.69 -11.20
CA SER A 448 3.99 8.37 -10.18
C SER A 448 5.20 9.31 -10.19
N ARG A 449 5.47 9.98 -11.31
CA ARG A 449 6.54 10.99 -11.42
C ARG A 449 6.28 12.22 -10.56
N ARG A 450 5.02 12.69 -10.49
CA ARG A 450 4.65 13.90 -9.74
C ARG A 450 4.25 13.58 -8.32
N TRP A 451 3.56 12.46 -8.12
CA TRP A 451 3.00 12.01 -6.84
C TRP A 451 3.65 10.67 -6.47
N ASP A 452 4.70 10.74 -5.66
CA ASP A 452 5.47 9.58 -5.21
C ASP A 452 4.66 8.70 -4.24
N LEU A 453 3.81 9.30 -3.40
CA LEU A 453 2.90 8.59 -2.49
C LEU A 453 1.47 9.16 -2.60
N HIS A 454 0.44 8.33 -2.40
CA HIS A 454 -0.95 8.83 -2.27
C HIS A 454 -1.05 9.90 -1.16
N TYR A 455 -0.30 9.73 -0.07
CA TYR A 455 -0.22 10.69 1.03
C TYR A 455 0.22 12.10 0.57
N THR A 456 1.25 12.20 -0.29
CA THR A 456 1.72 13.51 -0.78
C THR A 456 0.66 14.23 -1.59
N PHE A 457 -0.09 13.48 -2.41
CA PHE A 457 -1.19 14.02 -3.18
C PHE A 457 -2.33 14.49 -2.27
N VAL A 458 -2.78 13.66 -1.33
CA VAL A 458 -3.85 14.02 -0.40
C VAL A 458 -3.47 15.27 0.38
N ARG A 459 -2.31 15.26 1.02
CA ARG A 459 -1.85 16.37 1.84
C ARG A 459 -1.73 17.68 1.04
N GLU A 460 -1.00 17.66 -0.07
CA GLU A 460 -0.69 18.91 -0.79
C GLU A 460 -1.85 19.43 -1.63
N LEU A 461 -2.67 18.54 -2.20
CA LEU A 461 -3.71 18.92 -3.16
C LEU A 461 -5.12 18.85 -2.59
N ILE A 462 -5.44 17.86 -1.77
CA ILE A 462 -6.77 17.75 -1.16
C ILE A 462 -6.85 18.61 0.11
N ASP A 463 -5.88 18.47 1.03
CA ASP A 463 -5.88 19.20 2.30
C ASP A 463 -5.32 20.63 2.15
N GLY A 464 -4.54 20.88 1.08
CA GLY A 464 -3.97 22.19 0.77
C GLY A 464 -2.75 22.56 1.62
N ASP A 465 -2.11 21.57 2.24
CA ASP A 465 -0.93 21.76 3.07
C ASP A 465 0.31 22.12 2.24
N PRO A 466 1.24 22.93 2.78
CA PRO A 466 2.46 23.30 2.08
C PRO A 466 3.39 22.11 1.86
N HIS A 467 4.05 22.00 0.71
CA HIS A 467 5.06 20.96 0.45
C HIS A 467 6.13 20.91 1.55
N LEU A 468 6.52 19.70 1.96
CA LEU A 468 7.59 19.47 2.94
C LEU A 468 8.87 19.04 2.22
N ASP A 469 9.96 19.74 2.49
CA ASP A 469 11.29 19.38 2.04
C ASP A 469 11.80 18.17 2.85
N ARG A 470 11.79 17.01 2.21
CA ARG A 470 12.29 15.76 2.82
C ARG A 470 13.81 15.77 3.03
N CYS A 471 14.54 16.78 2.56
CA CYS A 471 15.94 17.00 2.87
C CYS A 471 16.13 17.69 4.23
N ASP A 472 15.15 18.46 4.72
CA ASP A 472 15.20 19.05 6.07
C ASP A 472 14.82 17.99 7.12
N PRO A 473 15.64 17.75 8.17
CA PRO A 473 15.36 16.71 9.15
C PRO A 473 14.04 16.89 9.92
N ASN A 474 13.63 18.13 10.21
CA ASN A 474 12.41 18.41 10.96
C ASN A 474 11.19 18.21 10.07
N GLU A 475 11.23 18.73 8.84
CA GLU A 475 10.15 18.54 7.86
C GLU A 475 10.02 17.07 7.46
N ASN A 476 11.13 16.33 7.30
CA ASN A 476 11.11 14.89 7.06
C ASN A 476 10.54 14.11 8.24
N ALA A 477 10.87 14.46 9.49
CA ALA A 477 10.28 13.83 10.67
C ALA A 477 8.76 14.06 10.72
N PHE A 478 8.32 15.30 10.47
CA PHE A 478 6.90 15.65 10.39
C PHE A 478 6.18 14.92 9.25
N PHE A 479 6.81 14.86 8.07
CA PHE A 479 6.31 14.10 6.92
C PHE A 479 6.11 12.62 7.27
N ASN A 480 7.10 11.99 7.89
CA ASN A 480 7.03 10.56 8.22
C ASN A 480 5.97 10.26 9.28
N ALA A 481 5.80 11.15 10.27
CA ALA A 481 4.73 11.03 11.26
C ALA A 481 3.34 11.09 10.60
N GLY A 482 3.11 12.08 9.74
CA GLY A 482 1.85 12.22 9.02
C GLY A 482 1.60 11.10 8.02
N TRP A 483 2.63 10.63 7.31
CA TRP A 483 2.54 9.49 6.41
C TRP A 483 2.15 8.19 7.13
N ARG A 484 2.71 7.95 8.32
CA ARG A 484 2.33 6.80 9.17
C ARG A 484 0.87 6.90 9.61
N ALA A 485 0.45 8.05 10.14
CA ALA A 485 -0.93 8.26 10.58
C ALA A 485 -1.92 8.08 9.41
N PHE A 486 -1.59 8.61 8.23
CA PHE A 486 -2.39 8.41 7.01
C PHE A 486 -2.48 6.93 6.63
N SER A 487 -1.37 6.20 6.73
CA SER A 487 -1.30 4.79 6.32
C SER A 487 -2.02 3.87 7.30
N GLU A 488 -1.92 4.15 8.59
CA GLU A 488 -2.65 3.42 9.64
C GLU A 488 -4.16 3.42 9.35
N VAL A 489 -4.72 4.60 9.04
CA VAL A 489 -6.14 4.74 8.75
C VAL A 489 -6.53 4.17 7.39
N ASN A 490 -5.79 4.50 6.32
CA ASN A 490 -6.26 4.25 4.96
C ASN A 490 -5.74 2.95 4.32
N TYR A 491 -4.74 2.30 4.93
CA TYR A 491 -4.22 0.98 4.50
C TYR A 491 -4.38 -0.11 5.56
N LEU A 492 -4.17 0.20 6.84
CA LEU A 492 -4.03 -0.83 7.89
C LEU A 492 -5.29 -1.08 8.73
N GLN A 493 -6.36 -0.31 8.49
CA GLN A 493 -7.66 -0.48 9.14
C GLN A 493 -8.74 -0.78 8.09
N VAL A 494 -9.83 -1.45 8.44
CA VAL A 494 -10.97 -1.65 7.53
C VAL A 494 -12.01 -0.54 7.71
N GLU A 495 -12.35 -0.25 8.97
CA GLU A 495 -13.30 0.80 9.34
C GLU A 495 -12.63 2.18 9.41
N GLY A 496 -13.39 3.25 9.21
CA GLY A 496 -12.88 4.62 9.33
C GLY A 496 -12.02 5.12 8.18
N ARG A 497 -11.82 4.33 7.11
CA ARG A 497 -11.15 4.79 5.88
C ARG A 497 -11.91 5.96 5.27
N ARG A 498 -11.18 7.03 4.95
CA ARG A 498 -11.67 8.06 4.02
C ARG A 498 -11.32 7.72 2.57
N TYR A 499 -10.17 7.08 2.35
CA TYR A 499 -9.67 6.81 1.00
C TYR A 499 -9.54 5.31 0.73
N LEU A 500 -9.97 4.88 -0.45
CA LEU A 500 -9.56 3.60 -1.03
C LEU A 500 -8.42 3.84 -2.03
N LEU A 501 -7.28 3.20 -1.77
CA LEU A 501 -6.00 3.52 -2.41
C LEU A 501 -5.51 2.34 -3.25
N GLY A 502 -5.66 2.45 -4.56
CA GLY A 502 -5.29 1.38 -5.50
C GLY A 502 -4.24 1.83 -6.51
N THR A 503 -3.88 0.91 -7.40
CA THR A 503 -3.04 1.17 -8.57
C THR A 503 -3.61 0.42 -9.77
N LEU A 504 -3.86 1.14 -10.86
CA LEU A 504 -4.11 0.53 -12.17
C LEU A 504 -2.77 0.14 -12.77
N GLU A 505 -2.60 -1.12 -13.11
CA GLU A 505 -1.39 -1.64 -13.73
C GLU A 505 -1.68 -2.13 -15.15
N HIS A 506 -0.71 -1.93 -16.02
CA HIS A 506 -0.64 -2.58 -17.33
C HIS A 506 0.63 -3.42 -17.40
N HIS A 507 0.44 -4.74 -17.44
CA HIS A 507 1.48 -5.74 -17.53
C HIS A 507 1.80 -6.01 -19.00
N GLY A 508 2.74 -5.24 -19.56
CA GLY A 508 2.97 -5.22 -21.01
C GLY A 508 3.40 -6.56 -21.63
N GLY A 509 3.93 -7.49 -20.83
CA GLY A 509 4.28 -8.85 -21.31
C GLY A 509 3.06 -9.72 -21.62
N ALA A 510 1.99 -9.60 -20.83
CA ALA A 510 0.74 -10.34 -21.00
C ALA A 510 -0.37 -9.50 -21.66
N ASP A 511 -0.13 -8.20 -21.90
CA ASP A 511 -1.16 -7.22 -22.29
C ASP A 511 -2.37 -7.27 -21.34
N LEU A 512 -2.07 -7.34 -20.04
CA LEU A 512 -3.06 -7.51 -18.97
C LEU A 512 -3.19 -6.21 -18.18
N TYR A 513 -4.43 -5.75 -18.01
CA TYR A 513 -4.76 -4.58 -17.21
C TYR A 513 -5.39 -4.99 -15.88
N THR A 514 -4.86 -4.50 -14.77
CA THR A 514 -5.34 -4.86 -13.42
C THR A 514 -5.58 -3.64 -12.55
N LEU A 515 -6.47 -3.78 -11.56
CA LEU A 515 -6.47 -2.94 -10.37
C LEU A 515 -5.86 -3.76 -9.22
N GLU A 516 -4.88 -3.18 -8.54
CA GLU A 516 -4.12 -3.83 -7.46
C GLU A 516 -4.07 -2.92 -6.22
N PHE A 517 -3.97 -3.54 -5.04
CA PHE A 517 -3.81 -2.85 -3.75
C PHE A 517 -2.44 -3.15 -3.17
N ALA A 518 -1.95 -2.28 -2.28
CA ALA A 518 -0.65 -2.49 -1.66
C ALA A 518 -0.63 -3.79 -0.85
N ALA A 519 0.52 -4.47 -0.79
CA ALA A 519 0.63 -5.75 -0.09
C ALA A 519 0.32 -5.65 1.43
N GLY A 520 0.54 -4.49 2.04
CA GLY A 520 0.17 -4.23 3.43
C GLY A 520 -1.28 -3.77 3.63
N ASP A 521 -2.08 -3.64 2.56
CA ASP A 521 -3.45 -3.14 2.66
C ASP A 521 -4.42 -4.22 3.14
N VAL A 522 -5.11 -3.97 4.26
CA VAL A 522 -6.13 -4.86 4.85
C VAL A 522 -7.53 -4.68 4.24
N ILE A 523 -7.63 -4.12 3.04
CA ILE A 523 -8.88 -3.79 2.33
C ILE A 523 -9.88 -4.97 2.30
N SER A 524 -11.15 -4.69 2.63
CA SER A 524 -12.22 -5.71 2.68
C SER A 524 -12.70 -6.13 1.28
N PRO A 525 -13.35 -7.31 1.14
CA PRO A 525 -13.96 -7.72 -0.13
C PRO A 525 -14.93 -6.67 -0.72
N GLU A 526 -15.77 -6.08 0.12
CA GLU A 526 -16.74 -5.06 -0.30
C GLU A 526 -16.04 -3.80 -0.80
N GLN A 527 -14.98 -3.37 -0.10
CA GLN A 527 -14.17 -2.22 -0.49
C GLN A 527 -13.39 -2.48 -1.78
N ILE A 528 -12.84 -3.68 -1.99
CA ILE A 528 -12.22 -4.10 -3.26
C ILE A 528 -13.23 -3.94 -4.40
N ARG A 529 -14.43 -4.54 -4.25
CA ARG A 529 -15.47 -4.49 -5.28
C ARG A 529 -15.91 -3.06 -5.57
N HIS A 530 -16.10 -2.25 -4.53
CA HIS A 530 -16.46 -0.84 -4.64
C HIS A 530 -15.39 -0.04 -5.39
N ALA A 531 -14.14 -0.09 -4.90
CA ALA A 531 -13.02 0.62 -5.52
C ALA A 531 -12.82 0.21 -6.98
N PHE A 532 -12.96 -1.09 -7.30
CA PHE A 532 -12.88 -1.58 -8.67
C PHE A 532 -13.90 -0.91 -9.58
N PHE A 533 -15.19 -1.01 -9.26
CA PHE A 533 -16.22 -0.46 -10.12
C PHE A 533 -16.24 1.07 -10.16
N VAL A 534 -15.86 1.74 -9.06
CA VAL A 534 -15.66 3.19 -9.06
C VAL A 534 -14.53 3.55 -10.02
N ALA A 535 -13.33 2.96 -9.88
CA ALA A 535 -12.20 3.23 -10.77
C ALA A 535 -12.52 2.94 -12.24
N MET A 536 -13.32 1.91 -12.53
CA MET A 536 -13.73 1.56 -13.90
C MET A 536 -14.65 2.59 -14.57
N GLN A 537 -15.28 3.50 -13.83
CA GLN A 537 -15.99 4.65 -14.41
C GLN A 537 -15.03 5.71 -14.97
N HIS A 538 -13.76 5.65 -14.57
CA HIS A 538 -12.72 6.62 -14.90
C HIS A 538 -11.77 6.19 -16.02
N VAL A 539 -11.93 4.99 -16.59
CA VAL A 539 -11.12 4.50 -17.72
C VAL A 539 -11.92 4.39 -19.03
N ILE A 540 -11.22 4.35 -20.16
CA ILE A 540 -11.83 4.29 -21.51
C ILE A 540 -12.45 2.92 -21.77
N ASP A 541 -11.69 1.85 -21.50
CA ASP A 541 -12.09 0.47 -21.76
C ASP A 541 -12.10 -0.32 -20.45
N PRO A 542 -13.16 -0.19 -19.63
CA PRO A 542 -13.24 -0.84 -18.33
C PRO A 542 -13.27 -2.37 -18.42
N LEU A 543 -13.73 -2.91 -19.55
CA LEU A 543 -13.89 -4.35 -19.74
C LEU A 543 -12.54 -5.08 -19.83
N ARG A 544 -11.44 -4.35 -20.08
CA ARG A 544 -10.08 -4.90 -20.09
C ARG A 544 -9.48 -5.14 -18.72
N TYR A 545 -10.04 -4.51 -17.69
CA TYR A 545 -9.46 -4.57 -16.35
C TYR A 545 -10.04 -5.72 -15.56
N ALA A 546 -9.19 -6.33 -14.74
CA ALA A 546 -9.58 -7.28 -13.70
C ALA A 546 -8.96 -6.90 -12.36
N PHE A 547 -9.55 -7.34 -11.26
CA PHE A 547 -8.86 -7.32 -9.98
C PHE A 547 -7.79 -8.41 -9.96
N ARG A 548 -6.57 -8.07 -9.52
CA ARG A 548 -5.50 -9.05 -9.28
C ARG A 548 -5.10 -9.03 -7.80
N PRO A 549 -5.27 -10.15 -7.08
CA PRO A 549 -4.81 -10.23 -5.70
C PRO A 549 -3.29 -10.38 -5.66
N VAL A 550 -2.62 -9.62 -4.79
CA VAL A 550 -1.14 -9.63 -4.69
C VAL A 550 -0.61 -10.32 -3.43
N THR A 551 -1.48 -10.62 -2.47
CA THR A 551 -1.15 -11.35 -1.23
C THR A 551 -2.07 -12.55 -1.02
N GLY A 552 -1.71 -13.45 -0.10
CA GLY A 552 -2.58 -14.56 0.31
C GLY A 552 -3.93 -14.09 0.86
N GLN A 553 -3.95 -12.98 1.62
CA GLN A 553 -5.20 -12.38 2.12
C GLN A 553 -6.08 -11.87 0.98
N HIS A 554 -5.50 -11.14 0.03
CA HIS A 554 -6.24 -10.67 -1.15
C HIS A 554 -6.78 -11.83 -1.98
N GLN A 555 -6.05 -12.93 -2.08
CA GLN A 555 -6.52 -14.15 -2.76
C GLN A 555 -7.73 -14.75 -2.04
N ALA A 556 -7.71 -14.82 -0.71
CA ALA A 556 -8.85 -15.26 0.08
C ALA A 556 -10.08 -14.36 -0.12
N HIS A 557 -9.89 -13.03 -0.12
CA HIS A 557 -10.96 -12.07 -0.44
C HIS A 557 -11.46 -12.23 -1.89
N ALA A 558 -10.56 -12.48 -2.84
CA ALA A 558 -10.93 -12.68 -4.24
C ALA A 558 -11.89 -13.87 -4.42
N ARG A 559 -11.73 -14.95 -3.64
CA ARG A 559 -12.64 -16.11 -3.67
C ARG A 559 -14.06 -15.77 -3.26
N THR A 560 -14.23 -14.91 -2.26
CA THR A 560 -15.57 -14.52 -1.80
C THR A 560 -16.28 -13.60 -2.80
N LEU A 561 -15.52 -13.00 -3.72
CA LEU A 561 -15.99 -12.07 -4.73
C LEU A 561 -16.18 -12.71 -6.11
N GLU A 562 -15.96 -14.01 -6.28
CA GLU A 562 -16.15 -14.68 -7.57
C GLU A 562 -17.57 -14.46 -8.11
N GLY A 563 -17.66 -14.14 -9.41
CA GLY A 563 -18.92 -13.78 -10.07
C GLY A 563 -19.44 -12.38 -9.73
N THR A 564 -18.75 -11.59 -8.89
CA THR A 564 -19.18 -10.22 -8.54
C THR A 564 -18.35 -9.11 -9.20
N LEU A 565 -17.14 -9.43 -9.68
CA LEU A 565 -16.27 -8.59 -10.50
C LEU A 565 -15.32 -9.50 -11.32
N PRO A 566 -14.65 -9.00 -12.38
CA PRO A 566 -13.62 -9.77 -13.07
C PRO A 566 -12.37 -9.91 -12.19
N ILE A 567 -11.86 -11.13 -12.08
CA ILE A 567 -10.69 -11.47 -11.26
C ILE A 567 -9.72 -12.30 -12.09
N VAL A 568 -8.43 -12.01 -11.94
CA VAL A 568 -7.35 -12.83 -12.50
C VAL A 568 -6.43 -13.29 -11.38
N GLY A 569 -5.77 -14.44 -11.59
CA GLY A 569 -4.84 -14.97 -10.60
C GLY A 569 -3.61 -14.09 -10.36
N PRO A 570 -2.94 -14.26 -9.21
CA PRO A 570 -1.73 -13.50 -8.87
C PRO A 570 -0.62 -13.68 -9.92
N ASN A 571 -0.61 -14.80 -10.64
CA ASN A 571 0.36 -15.12 -11.69
C ASN A 571 -0.10 -14.80 -13.10
N ALA A 572 -1.29 -14.20 -13.27
CA ALA A 572 -1.82 -13.84 -14.59
C ALA A 572 -0.88 -12.99 -15.47
N PRO A 573 -0.11 -12.01 -14.93
CA PRO A 573 0.88 -11.26 -15.72
C PRO A 573 1.98 -12.12 -16.37
N PHE A 574 2.14 -13.35 -15.88
CA PHE A 574 3.12 -14.29 -16.37
C PHE A 574 2.53 -15.42 -17.22
N ILE A 575 1.20 -15.49 -17.38
CA ILE A 575 0.57 -16.48 -18.25
C ILE A 575 1.06 -16.26 -19.69
N GLY A 576 1.59 -17.31 -20.31
CA GLY A 576 2.22 -17.25 -21.64
C GLY A 576 3.72 -16.90 -21.61
N GLN A 577 4.26 -16.43 -20.48
CA GLN A 577 5.70 -16.41 -20.23
C GLN A 577 6.07 -17.76 -19.61
N SER A 578 6.98 -18.49 -20.26
CA SER A 578 7.52 -19.72 -19.69
C SER A 578 8.91 -19.52 -19.09
N TYR A 579 9.56 -18.37 -19.31
CA TYR A 579 10.96 -18.16 -19.02
C TYR A 579 11.25 -16.72 -18.59
N GLN A 580 11.95 -16.54 -17.47
CA GLN A 580 12.44 -15.25 -16.99
C GLN A 580 13.93 -15.35 -16.64
N PRO A 581 14.79 -14.54 -17.29
CA PRO A 581 16.21 -14.45 -16.92
C PRO A 581 16.40 -13.46 -15.77
N LEU A 582 17.09 -13.89 -14.71
CA LEU A 582 17.28 -13.07 -13.52
C LEU A 582 18.75 -12.68 -13.31
N THR A 583 19.62 -13.68 -13.25
CA THR A 583 21.08 -13.52 -13.22
C THR A 583 21.68 -14.25 -14.42
N GLN A 584 22.06 -13.48 -15.44
CA GLN A 584 22.53 -13.97 -16.73
C GLN A 584 24.03 -14.27 -16.68
N THR A 585 24.36 -15.48 -16.23
CA THR A 585 25.74 -15.98 -16.14
C THR A 585 25.76 -17.48 -16.40
N VAL A 586 26.93 -18.08 -16.22
CA VAL A 586 27.17 -19.52 -16.44
C VAL A 586 27.46 -20.19 -15.11
N GLY A 587 26.86 -21.36 -14.88
CA GLY A 587 27.08 -22.19 -13.70
C GLY A 587 27.20 -23.67 -14.04
N TYR A 588 27.80 -24.41 -13.09
CA TYR A 588 28.01 -25.85 -13.19
C TYR A 588 27.57 -26.52 -11.90
N GLY A 589 26.87 -27.65 -12.04
CA GLY A 589 26.47 -28.47 -10.91
C GLY A 589 25.73 -29.71 -11.34
N VAL A 590 25.50 -30.62 -10.40
CA VAL A 590 24.59 -31.74 -10.57
C VAL A 590 23.16 -31.20 -10.50
N LEU A 591 22.36 -31.44 -11.54
CA LEU A 591 20.99 -30.96 -11.59
C LEU A 591 20.12 -31.79 -10.63
N THR A 592 19.51 -31.14 -9.64
CA THR A 592 18.70 -31.79 -8.61
C THR A 592 17.41 -31.02 -8.41
N PHE A 593 16.29 -31.74 -8.30
CA PHE A 593 15.03 -31.16 -7.84
C PHE A 593 14.95 -31.23 -6.32
N VAL A 594 14.63 -30.11 -5.68
CA VAL A 594 14.35 -30.02 -4.24
C VAL A 594 13.17 -29.05 -4.06
N PRO A 595 12.04 -29.47 -3.48
CA PRO A 595 10.93 -28.55 -3.21
C PRO A 595 11.32 -27.54 -2.12
N VAL A 596 10.72 -26.34 -2.13
CA VAL A 596 11.13 -25.23 -1.25
C VAL A 596 11.15 -25.63 0.23
N HIS A 597 10.16 -26.39 0.70
CA HIS A 597 10.04 -26.80 2.10
C HIS A 597 11.12 -27.79 2.57
N GLU A 598 11.90 -28.38 1.66
CA GLU A 598 13.00 -29.29 1.99
C GLU A 598 14.39 -28.64 1.86
N LEU A 599 14.48 -27.43 1.28
CA LEU A 599 15.75 -26.79 0.92
C LEU A 599 16.72 -26.63 2.10
N ASP A 600 16.23 -26.32 3.29
CA ASP A 600 17.06 -26.11 4.48
C ASP A 600 17.71 -27.40 4.98
N SER A 601 17.07 -28.53 4.74
CA SER A 601 17.55 -29.85 5.14
C SER A 601 18.31 -30.59 4.04
N ALA A 602 18.19 -30.12 2.79
CA ALA A 602 18.79 -30.77 1.64
C ALA A 602 20.32 -30.59 1.60
N PRO A 603 21.09 -31.62 1.18
CA PRO A 603 22.54 -31.53 1.08
C PRO A 603 22.97 -30.73 -0.17
N LEU A 604 22.78 -29.41 -0.10
CA LEU A 604 23.07 -28.47 -1.17
C LEU A 604 24.45 -27.83 -1.00
N GLY A 605 25.11 -27.52 -2.12
CA GLY A 605 26.38 -26.82 -2.11
C GLY A 605 26.75 -26.23 -3.47
N PRO A 606 27.97 -25.67 -3.61
CA PRO A 606 28.38 -24.93 -4.81
C PRO A 606 28.46 -25.75 -6.10
N GLN A 607 28.32 -27.07 -5.98
CA GLN A 607 28.31 -28.03 -7.09
C GLN A 607 26.91 -28.61 -7.34
N SER A 608 25.87 -28.08 -6.69
CA SER A 608 24.48 -28.43 -6.92
C SER A 608 23.84 -27.37 -7.82
N LEU A 609 23.10 -27.79 -8.85
CA LEU A 609 22.22 -26.92 -9.62
C LEU A 609 20.79 -27.28 -9.28
N VAL A 610 20.06 -26.36 -8.65
CA VAL A 610 18.78 -26.67 -8.00
C VAL A 610 17.62 -26.23 -8.88
N VAL A 611 16.67 -27.14 -9.09
CA VAL A 611 15.32 -26.85 -9.56
C VAL A 611 14.37 -26.92 -8.38
N THR A 612 13.51 -25.92 -8.19
CA THR A 612 12.56 -25.85 -7.07
C THR A 612 11.19 -25.36 -7.52
N ASP A 613 10.15 -25.76 -6.79
CA ASP A 613 8.74 -25.52 -7.10
C ASP A 613 8.30 -24.06 -6.90
N GLN A 614 8.84 -23.38 -5.89
CA GLN A 614 8.57 -21.96 -5.60
C GLN A 614 9.84 -21.12 -5.44
N VAL A 615 9.68 -19.81 -5.29
CA VAL A 615 10.78 -18.90 -4.96
C VAL A 615 11.11 -19.06 -3.47
N PRO A 616 12.34 -19.48 -3.10
CA PRO A 616 12.68 -19.64 -1.69
C PRO A 616 12.92 -18.28 -1.02
N ASN A 617 12.82 -18.21 0.31
CA ASN A 617 13.13 -16.99 1.06
C ASN A 617 14.64 -16.76 1.20
N ASP A 618 15.40 -17.85 1.32
CA ASP A 618 16.87 -17.88 1.33
C ASP A 618 17.36 -19.12 0.57
N ILE A 619 18.61 -19.10 0.10
CA ILE A 619 19.24 -20.25 -0.52
C ILE A 619 20.71 -20.36 -0.15
N ALA A 620 21.13 -21.58 0.15
CA ALA A 620 22.54 -21.94 0.28
C ALA A 620 23.34 -21.55 -0.98
N LEU A 621 24.67 -21.50 -0.86
CA LEU A 621 25.53 -21.26 -2.03
C LEU A 621 25.44 -22.46 -3.00
N VAL A 622 24.74 -22.26 -4.12
CA VAL A 622 24.54 -23.26 -5.17
C VAL A 622 25.23 -22.85 -6.48
N GLY A 623 25.47 -23.85 -7.34
CA GLY A 623 26.06 -23.68 -8.68
C GLY A 623 25.08 -23.11 -9.71
N GLY A 624 23.78 -23.09 -9.41
CA GLY A 624 22.73 -22.44 -10.20
C GLY A 624 21.33 -22.70 -9.60
N LEU A 625 20.39 -21.83 -9.93
CA LEU A 625 19.00 -21.89 -9.47
C LEU A 625 18.01 -21.76 -10.63
N ILE A 626 17.03 -22.66 -10.66
CA ILE A 626 15.86 -22.63 -11.54
C ILE A 626 14.61 -22.71 -10.67
N THR A 627 13.75 -21.70 -10.69
CA THR A 627 12.47 -21.70 -9.97
C THR A 627 11.31 -21.95 -10.93
N GLU A 628 10.29 -22.72 -10.52
CA GLU A 628 9.08 -22.89 -11.33
C GLU A 628 8.09 -21.73 -11.20
N SER A 629 8.29 -20.85 -10.22
CA SER A 629 7.56 -19.59 -10.07
C SER A 629 8.41 -18.39 -10.50
N PHE A 630 7.77 -17.41 -11.12
CA PHE A 630 8.39 -16.12 -11.43
C PHE A 630 8.67 -15.31 -10.18
N GLN A 631 9.66 -14.44 -10.25
CA GLN A 631 10.05 -13.57 -9.14
C GLN A 631 10.31 -12.15 -9.64
N THR A 632 10.24 -11.17 -8.74
CA THR A 632 10.63 -9.80 -9.10
C THR A 632 12.15 -9.73 -9.28
N PRO A 633 12.68 -8.91 -10.19
CA PRO A 633 14.14 -8.76 -10.36
C PRO A 633 14.88 -8.27 -9.11
N LEU A 634 14.17 -7.67 -8.15
CA LEU A 634 14.69 -7.19 -6.87
C LEU A 634 14.48 -8.19 -5.72
N ALA A 635 13.93 -9.38 -5.98
CA ALA A 635 13.76 -10.41 -4.96
C ALA A 635 15.09 -10.72 -4.27
N HIS A 636 15.02 -10.98 -2.95
CA HIS A 636 16.18 -11.23 -2.10
C HIS A 636 17.12 -12.31 -2.69
N VAL A 637 16.54 -13.42 -3.17
CA VAL A 637 17.27 -14.53 -3.80
C VAL A 637 17.99 -14.11 -5.08
N ASN A 638 17.39 -13.24 -5.90
CA ASN A 638 18.07 -12.76 -7.10
C ASN A 638 19.22 -11.82 -6.77
N LEU A 639 19.08 -10.95 -5.76
CA LEU A 639 20.17 -10.11 -5.29
C LEU A 639 21.34 -10.96 -4.75
N LEU A 640 21.04 -12.01 -3.97
CA LEU A 640 22.06 -12.97 -3.52
C LEU A 640 22.75 -13.67 -4.69
N SER A 641 21.98 -14.14 -5.68
CA SER A 641 22.52 -14.80 -6.87
C SER A 641 23.42 -13.88 -7.69
N ARG A 642 23.05 -12.61 -7.86
CA ARG A 642 23.89 -11.58 -8.52
C ARG A 642 25.19 -11.34 -7.76
N ASN A 643 25.13 -11.20 -6.44
CA ASN A 643 26.32 -10.98 -5.62
C ASN A 643 27.28 -12.18 -5.65
N ARG A 644 26.75 -13.39 -5.85
CA ARG A 644 27.51 -14.64 -5.92
C ARG A 644 27.94 -15.02 -7.35
N ASP A 645 27.48 -14.29 -8.37
CA ASP A 645 27.61 -14.64 -9.79
C ASP A 645 27.12 -16.09 -10.06
N THR A 646 25.97 -16.43 -9.48
CA THR A 646 25.26 -17.70 -9.65
C THR A 646 24.16 -17.52 -10.69
N PRO A 647 24.05 -18.39 -11.73
CA PRO A 647 22.96 -18.29 -12.69
C PRO A 647 21.61 -18.51 -12.01
N ASN A 648 20.67 -17.63 -12.29
CA ASN A 648 19.31 -17.65 -11.74
C ASN A 648 18.30 -17.37 -12.86
N MET A 649 17.28 -18.21 -12.96
CA MET A 649 16.17 -18.07 -13.90
C MET A 649 14.89 -18.66 -13.31
N ALA A 650 13.73 -18.16 -13.76
CA ALA A 650 12.47 -18.86 -13.57
C ALA A 650 12.07 -19.55 -14.89
N LEU A 651 11.57 -20.79 -14.78
CA LEU A 651 11.01 -21.54 -15.89
C LEU A 651 9.80 -22.33 -15.39
N THR A 652 8.61 -21.98 -15.85
CA THR A 652 7.38 -22.66 -15.42
C THR A 652 7.38 -24.12 -15.88
N GLY A 653 7.06 -25.05 -14.97
CA GLY A 653 7.13 -26.48 -15.25
C GLY A 653 8.53 -27.01 -15.55
N ALA A 654 9.58 -26.38 -14.99
CA ALA A 654 10.98 -26.75 -15.23
C ALA A 654 11.27 -28.25 -15.05
N ARG A 655 10.64 -28.92 -14.07
CA ARG A 655 10.85 -30.34 -13.80
C ARG A 655 10.43 -31.24 -14.96
N ASP A 656 9.42 -30.82 -15.71
CA ASP A 656 8.84 -31.57 -16.82
C ASP A 656 9.27 -31.00 -18.19
N ASP A 657 9.97 -29.87 -18.22
CA ASP A 657 10.44 -29.26 -19.46
C ASP A 657 11.39 -30.20 -20.21
N PRO A 658 11.15 -30.50 -21.50
CA PRO A 658 11.96 -31.46 -22.25
C PRO A 658 13.42 -31.04 -22.43
N ARG A 659 13.76 -29.76 -22.17
CA ARG A 659 15.13 -29.23 -22.18
C ARG A 659 15.84 -29.39 -20.83
N ILE A 660 15.13 -29.74 -19.76
CA ILE A 660 15.66 -29.90 -18.39
C ILE A 660 15.52 -31.34 -17.90
N ALA A 661 14.32 -31.91 -18.01
CA ALA A 661 13.97 -33.24 -17.47
C ALA A 661 15.00 -34.35 -17.79
N PRO A 662 15.59 -34.43 -19.01
CA PRO A 662 16.59 -35.45 -19.32
C PRO A 662 17.92 -35.34 -18.56
N PHE A 663 18.18 -34.22 -17.88
CA PHE A 663 19.46 -33.92 -17.25
C PHE A 663 19.45 -34.06 -15.71
N PHE A 664 18.33 -34.44 -15.09
CA PHE A 664 18.30 -34.63 -13.64
C PHE A 664 19.28 -35.74 -13.21
N GLY A 665 20.09 -35.45 -12.19
CA GLY A 665 21.17 -36.30 -11.72
C GLY A 665 22.48 -36.18 -12.51
N GLU A 666 22.48 -35.47 -13.64
CA GLU A 666 23.68 -35.28 -14.47
C GLU A 666 24.45 -34.02 -14.04
N LEU A 667 25.77 -34.05 -14.25
CA LEU A 667 26.62 -32.86 -14.15
C LEU A 667 26.38 -32.00 -15.39
N VAL A 668 25.85 -30.80 -15.20
CA VAL A 668 25.43 -29.89 -16.27
C VAL A 668 26.15 -28.55 -16.24
N ARG A 669 26.16 -27.91 -17.40
CA ARG A 669 26.44 -26.48 -17.58
C ARG A 669 25.14 -25.77 -17.91
N LEU A 670 24.77 -24.80 -17.08
CA LEU A 670 23.66 -23.87 -17.34
C LEU A 670 24.21 -22.51 -17.75
N ASP A 671 23.63 -21.92 -18.80
CA ASP A 671 23.95 -20.61 -19.32
C ASP A 671 22.64 -19.83 -19.53
N VAL A 672 22.38 -18.86 -18.65
CA VAL A 672 21.16 -18.07 -18.60
C VAL A 672 21.33 -16.81 -19.46
N ARG A 673 20.41 -16.54 -20.39
CA ARG A 673 20.50 -15.43 -21.36
C ARG A 673 19.18 -14.65 -21.41
N ALA A 674 19.21 -13.43 -21.93
CA ALA A 674 18.07 -12.50 -21.92
C ALA A 674 16.74 -13.01 -22.52
N GLY A 675 16.71 -14.10 -23.29
CA GLY A 675 15.47 -14.68 -23.82
C GLY A 675 15.49 -16.19 -23.97
N THR A 676 16.52 -16.86 -23.44
CA THR A 676 16.67 -18.32 -23.52
C THR A 676 17.72 -18.80 -22.53
N PHE A 677 17.83 -20.10 -22.38
CA PHE A 677 18.93 -20.72 -21.65
C PHE A 677 19.53 -21.86 -22.48
N GLU A 678 20.78 -22.20 -22.19
CA GLU A 678 21.41 -23.40 -22.71
C GLU A 678 21.74 -24.31 -21.52
N LEU A 679 21.23 -25.54 -21.58
CA LEU A 679 21.55 -26.60 -20.63
C LEU A 679 22.17 -27.77 -21.41
N ARG A 680 23.34 -28.23 -20.97
CA ARG A 680 24.01 -29.40 -21.54
C ARG A 680 24.75 -30.17 -20.47
N VAL A 681 25.03 -31.45 -20.73
CA VAL A 681 26.01 -32.20 -19.94
C VAL A 681 27.36 -31.47 -20.01
N ALA A 682 28.01 -31.33 -18.86
CA ALA A 682 29.32 -30.73 -18.74
C ALA A 682 30.43 -31.79 -18.71
N ASP A 683 31.58 -31.44 -19.28
CA ASP A 683 32.80 -32.22 -19.06
C ASP A 683 33.25 -32.02 -17.60
N PRO A 684 33.48 -33.09 -16.82
CA PRO A 684 34.01 -32.98 -15.46
C PRO A 684 35.27 -32.13 -15.34
N ALA A 685 36.15 -32.12 -16.36
CA ALA A 685 37.36 -31.30 -16.36
C ALA A 685 37.04 -29.79 -16.52
N GLU A 686 36.04 -29.46 -17.34
CA GLU A 686 35.54 -28.10 -17.52
C GLU A 686 34.90 -27.57 -16.23
N ALA A 687 34.03 -28.37 -15.60
CA ALA A 687 33.38 -28.03 -14.34
C ALA A 687 34.43 -27.86 -13.20
N ALA A 688 35.41 -28.76 -13.13
CA ALA A 688 36.50 -28.66 -12.14
C ALA A 688 37.33 -27.38 -12.31
N ALA A 689 37.67 -27.01 -13.54
CA ALA A 689 38.39 -25.77 -13.82
C ALA A 689 37.58 -24.53 -13.42
N PHE A 690 36.26 -24.54 -13.71
CA PHE A 690 35.34 -23.48 -13.30
C PHE A 690 35.28 -23.29 -11.78
N TRP A 691 35.11 -24.39 -11.03
CA TRP A 691 35.06 -24.32 -9.57
C TRP A 691 36.42 -23.93 -8.98
N GLN A 692 37.53 -24.40 -9.55
CA GLN A 692 38.87 -24.05 -9.09
C GLN A 692 39.18 -22.55 -9.28
N ALA A 693 38.74 -21.97 -10.40
CA ALA A 693 38.90 -20.53 -10.67
C ALA A 693 38.09 -19.66 -9.70
N ARG A 694 36.91 -20.13 -9.26
CA ARG A 694 36.06 -19.43 -8.27
C ARG A 694 36.43 -19.73 -6.82
N ARG A 695 37.24 -20.75 -6.57
CA ARG A 695 37.64 -21.11 -5.21
C ARG A 695 38.45 -19.95 -4.62
N PRO A 696 38.09 -19.43 -3.44
CA PRO A 696 38.85 -18.38 -2.78
C PRO A 696 40.32 -18.82 -2.65
N GLN A 697 41.22 -18.01 -3.21
CA GLN A 697 42.66 -18.23 -3.13
C GLN A 697 43.22 -17.47 -1.93
N GLY A 698 44.05 -18.11 -1.12
CA GLY A 698 44.69 -17.51 0.04
C GLY A 698 44.28 -18.14 1.37
N PRO A 699 44.87 -17.68 2.49
CA PRO A 699 44.51 -18.14 3.82
C PRO A 699 43.04 -17.79 4.12
N PRO A 700 42.34 -18.59 4.95
CA PRO A 700 41.01 -18.25 5.42
C PRO A 700 41.01 -16.81 5.96
N LEU A 701 40.11 -15.98 5.44
CA LEU A 701 39.87 -14.65 5.99
C LEU A 701 39.38 -14.85 7.43
N ARG A 702 40.27 -14.60 8.39
CA ARG A 702 39.91 -14.48 9.79
C ARG A 702 39.74 -12.99 10.05
N PRO A 703 38.49 -12.51 10.25
CA PRO A 703 38.30 -11.15 10.70
C PRO A 703 39.15 -10.94 11.94
N ARG A 704 39.90 -9.83 11.98
CA ARG A 704 40.56 -9.42 13.21
C ARG A 704 39.46 -9.17 14.23
N LEU A 705 39.51 -9.81 15.38
CA LEU A 705 38.55 -9.61 16.46
C LEU A 705 39.23 -8.80 17.56
N ASP A 706 38.58 -7.72 17.99
CA ASP A 706 38.99 -6.90 19.12
C ASP A 706 38.02 -7.13 20.29
N GLU A 707 38.41 -8.01 21.22
CA GLU A 707 37.62 -8.37 22.40
C GLU A 707 37.79 -7.36 23.57
N SER A 708 38.52 -6.27 23.36
CA SER A 708 38.73 -5.25 24.39
C SER A 708 37.50 -4.37 24.60
N VAL A 709 36.64 -4.25 23.57
CA VAL A 709 35.37 -3.53 23.65
C VAL A 709 34.31 -4.45 24.25
N ARG A 710 33.75 -4.04 25.38
CA ARG A 710 32.72 -4.77 26.11
C ARG A 710 31.53 -3.86 26.38
N GLY A 711 30.34 -4.28 25.96
CA GLY A 711 29.10 -3.51 26.07
C GLY A 711 28.68 -2.81 24.77
N VAL A 712 27.51 -2.15 24.82
CA VAL A 712 26.93 -1.45 23.67
C VAL A 712 27.75 -0.21 23.33
N VAL A 713 28.09 -0.03 22.06
CA VAL A 713 28.87 1.10 21.55
C VAL A 713 27.96 2.01 20.72
N PRO A 714 27.98 3.34 20.94
CA PRO A 714 27.27 4.26 20.06
C PRO A 714 27.78 4.17 18.61
N LEU A 715 26.86 4.13 17.65
CA LEU A 715 27.16 4.10 16.21
C LEU A 715 27.75 5.44 15.70
N ALA A 716 27.44 6.55 16.36
CA ALA A 716 27.88 7.88 15.96
C ALA A 716 29.42 7.99 15.99
N GLY A 717 30.02 8.38 14.86
CA GLY A 717 31.47 8.54 14.73
C GLY A 717 32.24 7.23 14.63
N ARG A 718 31.56 6.10 14.36
CA ARG A 718 32.17 4.80 14.05
C ARG A 718 32.19 4.58 12.55
N GLY A 719 33.13 3.80 12.06
CA GLY A 719 33.27 3.56 10.63
C GLY A 719 33.82 2.18 10.31
N LEU A 720 34.23 2.01 9.05
CA LEU A 720 34.84 0.77 8.59
C LEU A 720 36.10 0.38 9.40
N GLU A 721 36.77 1.32 10.06
CA GLU A 721 37.90 1.06 10.96
C GLU A 721 37.53 0.27 12.22
N ASP A 722 36.26 0.36 12.68
CA ASP A 722 35.78 -0.32 13.89
C ASP A 722 35.29 -1.75 13.60
N LEU A 723 35.40 -2.21 12.35
CA LEU A 723 35.09 -3.58 11.91
C LEU A 723 35.54 -4.68 12.90
N PRO A 724 36.78 -4.62 13.46
CA PRO A 724 37.23 -5.63 14.41
C PRO A 724 36.49 -5.67 15.75
N ALA A 725 35.91 -4.55 16.17
CA ALA A 725 35.29 -4.39 17.49
C ALA A 725 33.76 -4.53 17.44
N VAL A 726 33.10 -3.98 16.42
CA VAL A 726 31.63 -3.95 16.32
C VAL A 726 31.07 -4.82 15.20
N GLY A 727 31.93 -5.37 14.34
CA GLY A 727 31.54 -6.23 13.22
C GLY A 727 31.06 -5.46 11.98
N ALA A 728 30.98 -6.17 10.85
CA ALA A 728 30.76 -5.56 9.53
C ALA A 728 29.40 -4.88 9.38
N LYS A 729 28.35 -5.43 9.99
CA LYS A 729 27.00 -4.85 9.94
C LYS A 729 26.95 -3.51 10.66
N ALA A 730 27.41 -3.46 11.91
CA ALA A 730 27.41 -2.23 12.70
C ALA A 730 28.37 -1.18 12.14
N ALA A 731 29.59 -1.58 11.73
CA ALA A 731 30.54 -0.68 11.09
C ALA A 731 30.01 -0.14 9.76
N GLY A 732 29.36 -0.97 8.94
CA GLY A 732 28.73 -0.55 7.68
C GLY A 732 27.52 0.37 7.89
N LEU A 733 26.70 0.09 8.90
CA LEU A 733 25.59 0.97 9.29
C LEU A 733 26.10 2.31 9.82
N ALA A 734 27.18 2.30 10.62
CA ALA A 734 27.82 3.51 11.12
C ALA A 734 28.47 4.32 9.99
N GLU A 735 29.14 3.66 9.04
CA GLU A 735 29.70 4.28 7.84
C GLU A 735 28.58 4.92 6.99
N LEU A 736 27.47 4.21 6.80
CA LEU A 736 26.30 4.75 6.14
C LEU A 736 25.75 5.95 6.92
N GLY A 737 25.64 5.86 8.24
CA GLY A 737 25.24 6.96 9.13
C GLY A 737 26.18 8.17 9.02
N ASN A 738 27.49 7.96 8.91
CA ASN A 738 28.47 9.03 8.69
C ASN A 738 28.33 9.64 7.29
N VAL A 739 28.09 8.83 6.25
CA VAL A 739 27.87 9.33 4.89
C VAL A 739 26.55 10.09 4.79
N VAL A 740 25.48 9.61 5.44
CA VAL A 740 24.15 10.23 5.51
C VAL A 740 24.13 11.46 6.42
N SER A 741 25.02 11.55 7.41
CA SER A 741 25.18 12.77 8.22
C SER A 741 26.12 13.80 7.58
N GLN A 742 27.03 13.37 6.69
CA GLN A 742 27.92 14.27 5.92
C GLN A 742 27.35 14.69 4.56
N ARG A 743 26.40 13.93 4.01
CA ARG A 743 25.60 14.31 2.85
C ARG A 743 24.17 14.29 3.28
N GLU A 744 23.47 15.41 3.13
CA GLU A 744 22.01 15.47 3.13
C GLU A 744 21.48 14.39 2.16
N PHE A 745 21.21 13.19 2.68
CA PHE A 745 20.62 12.13 1.88
C PHE A 745 19.15 12.48 1.76
N CYS A 746 18.79 13.06 0.62
CA CYS A 746 17.43 13.47 0.36
C CYS A 746 16.68 12.37 -0.41
N PRO A 747 15.74 11.65 0.23
CA PRO A 747 14.89 10.70 -0.48
C PRO A 747 13.96 11.47 -1.44
N GLY A 748 14.02 11.13 -2.74
CA GLY A 748 13.05 11.62 -3.74
C GLY A 748 13.52 12.74 -4.67
N HIS A 749 14.83 12.95 -4.86
CA HIS A 749 15.35 13.91 -5.83
C HIS A 749 15.07 13.50 -7.30
N ILE A 750 13.81 13.59 -7.74
CA ILE A 750 13.48 13.80 -9.15
C ILE A 750 13.67 15.30 -9.37
N ALA A 751 14.74 15.68 -10.07
CA ALA A 751 14.99 17.06 -10.44
C ALA A 751 13.74 17.64 -11.14
N ARG A 752 13.13 18.68 -10.56
CA ARG A 752 12.10 19.45 -11.27
C ARG A 752 12.75 20.10 -12.49
N PRO A 753 12.16 20.01 -13.71
CA PRO A 753 12.52 20.95 -14.75
C PRO A 753 12.10 22.35 -14.30
N ALA A 754 12.99 23.31 -14.56
CA ALA A 754 12.88 24.72 -14.14
C ALA A 754 11.62 25.43 -14.66
#